data_AF-A0A8S9Y506-F1
#
_entry.id   AF-A0A8S9Y506-F1
#
_cell.length_a   1.000
_cell.length_b   1.000
_cell.length_c   1.000
_cell.angle_alpha   90.00
_cell.angle_beta   90.00
_cell.angle_gamma   90.00
#
_symmetry.space_group_name_H-M   'P 1'
#
loop_
_entity.id
_entity.type
_entity.pdbx_description
1 polymer ?
#
loop_
_entity_poly.entity_id
_entity_poly.type
_entity_poly.pdbx_seq_one_letter_code
_entity_poly.pdbx_strand_id
1 'polypeptide(L)'
;MCLESNVDCSRHSLERVPPNLPVWLKTLDLSNNSLHDVDVSTPLSSYPHLTKLKLDYNLLERIPILTNTLNVTSLSLSNNRIDSISPEFWDHVPRILSLDISFNKIVQVNSSMFGRSVSLQSLNLNNNQITHIDGSFSSLKELVDLRISHNDLETLKKEAFKTLINLKKLELNKNKLTTIEGLTFKGLDKLRILKLRQNSISRLQDGAFWGLQTLQILRLDHNYIMNISKGWTYGLTSLQELYLGTNRIRTIEDDSWEECENLLKLDLSNNEISSILPSTFKHLGQLQKLELDGNTITGISEGAFNSTPGLKILELNHNHISWIVEDMSGAFYGLKQLYKLGLAGNHITSLNQNAFAGLNNLKVLDLSKNSIKTIQENAFGSMPLAMLTMDTSSLLCDCALTWFSLWLSSSSVQFSQAFCAYPGKLQDKLVTSIPIEDFLCAENGSPKPIITENPRSVVAVSGAKIHLSCKAWSSANSSLVFKWKRNNDDIHSRKANMINNTSRLEFSPIQPSDGGKYQCIVSNNFGTVYSEKAVLTVLVLPIMVKKPGNVTVRAGSTVKLECAATGEPLPQVGWQKDGGTEFPAAQERRMHVMPTDDVFYIINAKPSDSGLYSCIAKNTAGTVTANATLTVHEAPSFIKKMEDREVGIGKSTVLECMGSGWPKPRLRWWKDGATLIPSHRHILTEDDQLLIIMDVKTVDAGVYQCEITNSLGTEKTAAQLIIAPAYSATAEDITGVIIITVVCCAVGTSAIWVIIIYQTRKRFRNSEVPADLTAKAIHLDNKSEHSASSKDSGTGDSTKRSSDDVQCDNGQAVRDSPQDAENKEVILPLLQEEMESTTQPKLTHNCCCDSFKQIQRIFSTSSNKNENREGWLSKLLVRRIEPTKEPHSRMLSDKDVIYELQTHNMRTDSRIQYLSNYEKTVHYIQSRKELHSELVGSWTVQVGDMDQVLHLWKHTGGFAGIDTASKILAKESDFKKLEEERGQYLRSRHLQYLLSFSYWPTIESRDGDNIYEIRSYSLKPGTMIEWGNNWARAINYRRNNKEAFAGFFSQVGRLYNVHHIWCYSSLHSRKETRESAWRLPGWDECVAYTVPLIREMHSRILHPTKFSPTK
;
A
#
# COMPACT_ATOMS: atom_id res chain seq x y z
N MET A 1 -28.81 -34.42 55.74
CA MET A 1 -30.27 -34.76 55.62
C MET A 1 -30.51 -35.51 54.30
N CYS A 2 -31.67 -36.17 54.14
CA CYS A 2 -32.01 -36.88 52.88
C CYS A 2 -33.13 -36.14 52.13
N LEU A 3 -32.91 -35.82 50.85
CA LEU A 3 -33.91 -35.21 49.96
C LEU A 3 -33.87 -35.89 48.58
N GLU A 4 -34.96 -36.57 48.22
CA GLU A 4 -35.39 -37.01 46.88
C GLU A 4 -34.45 -37.91 46.03
N SER A 5 -33.19 -38.06 46.42
CA SER A 5 -32.14 -39.00 45.96
C SER A 5 -30.73 -38.52 46.33
N ASN A 6 -30.62 -37.31 46.91
CA ASN A 6 -29.40 -36.74 47.43
C ASN A 6 -29.27 -37.02 48.95
N VAL A 7 -28.09 -37.46 49.36
CA VAL A 7 -27.73 -37.68 50.76
C VAL A 7 -26.66 -36.65 51.13
N ASP A 8 -27.02 -35.71 52.00
CA ASP A 8 -26.11 -34.69 52.50
C ASP A 8 -25.57 -35.09 53.88
N CYS A 9 -24.26 -35.34 53.92
CA CYS A 9 -23.43 -35.63 55.07
C CYS A 9 -22.28 -34.61 55.20
N SER A 10 -22.40 -33.44 54.58
CA SER A 10 -21.40 -32.37 54.65
C SER A 10 -21.38 -31.69 56.02
N ARG A 11 -20.25 -31.08 56.41
CA ARG A 11 -20.13 -30.25 57.63
C ARG A 11 -20.43 -30.97 58.96
N HIS A 12 -20.21 -32.28 59.02
CA HIS A 12 -20.47 -33.12 60.19
C HIS A 12 -19.19 -33.58 60.93
N SER A 13 -18.03 -32.99 60.60
CA SER A 13 -16.70 -33.34 61.16
C SER A 13 -16.35 -34.83 61.02
N LEU A 14 -16.80 -35.46 59.93
CA LEU A 14 -16.64 -36.90 59.72
C LEU A 14 -15.18 -37.26 59.40
N GLU A 15 -14.60 -38.20 60.16
CA GLU A 15 -13.28 -38.79 59.88
C GLU A 15 -13.37 -40.02 58.94
N ARG A 16 -14.57 -40.60 58.78
CA ARG A 16 -14.86 -41.76 57.91
C ARG A 16 -16.22 -41.61 57.23
N VAL A 17 -16.47 -42.37 56.16
CA VAL A 17 -17.79 -42.46 55.53
C VAL A 17 -18.80 -43.06 56.52
N PRO A 18 -20.02 -42.50 56.67
CA PRO A 18 -21.02 -43.08 57.57
C PRO A 18 -21.48 -44.47 57.11
N PRO A 19 -21.60 -45.46 58.01
CA PRO A 19 -22.17 -46.75 57.65
C PRO A 19 -23.66 -46.67 57.36
N ASN A 20 -24.17 -47.60 56.55
CA ASN A 20 -25.60 -47.80 56.24
C ASN A 20 -26.27 -46.62 55.48
N LEU A 21 -25.62 -46.08 54.44
CA LEU A 21 -26.25 -45.10 53.55
C LEU A 21 -27.36 -45.75 52.67
N PRO A 22 -28.37 -44.98 52.17
CA PRO A 22 -29.46 -45.54 51.36
C PRO A 22 -29.01 -46.07 49.99
N VAL A 23 -29.33 -47.33 49.68
CA VAL A 23 -28.94 -48.02 48.42
C VAL A 23 -29.43 -47.29 47.14
N TRP A 24 -30.53 -46.54 47.23
CA TRP A 24 -31.11 -45.75 46.14
C TRP A 24 -30.45 -44.39 45.89
N LEU A 25 -29.43 -43.99 46.67
CA LEU A 25 -28.81 -42.67 46.56
C LEU A 25 -28.17 -42.44 45.17
N LYS A 26 -28.28 -41.22 44.67
CA LYS A 26 -27.70 -40.77 43.38
C LYS A 26 -26.58 -39.77 43.57
N THR A 27 -26.70 -38.90 44.57
CA THR A 27 -25.67 -37.96 45.01
C THR A 27 -25.31 -38.25 46.46
N LEU A 28 -24.01 -38.34 46.76
CA LEU A 28 -23.48 -38.35 48.11
C LEU A 28 -22.59 -37.11 48.31
N ASP A 29 -22.94 -36.28 49.29
CA ASP A 29 -22.16 -35.10 49.68
C ASP A 29 -21.45 -35.36 51.02
N LEU A 30 -20.12 -35.49 50.97
CA LEU A 30 -19.25 -35.69 52.14
C LEU A 30 -18.32 -34.49 52.35
N SER A 31 -18.67 -33.33 51.79
CA SER A 31 -17.79 -32.15 51.76
C SER A 31 -17.63 -31.48 53.14
N ASN A 32 -16.54 -30.73 53.33
CA ASN A 32 -16.28 -29.96 54.55
C ASN A 32 -16.27 -30.86 55.81
N ASN A 33 -15.47 -31.92 55.76
CA ASN A 33 -15.30 -32.92 56.81
C ASN A 33 -13.79 -33.15 57.09
N SER A 34 -13.45 -34.16 57.87
CA SER A 34 -12.08 -34.50 58.28
C SER A 34 -11.56 -35.78 57.62
N LEU A 35 -12.06 -36.13 56.42
CA LEU A 35 -11.72 -37.39 55.76
C LEU A 35 -10.26 -37.39 55.29
N HIS A 36 -9.45 -38.29 55.84
CA HIS A 36 -8.06 -38.53 55.43
C HIS A 36 -7.93 -39.60 54.33
N ASP A 37 -8.85 -40.56 54.31
CA ASP A 37 -9.06 -41.52 53.22
C ASP A 37 -10.55 -41.92 53.19
N VAL A 38 -10.99 -42.52 52.08
CA VAL A 38 -12.33 -43.10 51.92
C VAL A 38 -12.20 -44.62 52.12
N ASP A 39 -11.98 -44.99 53.39
CA ASP A 39 -11.63 -46.35 53.82
C ASP A 39 -12.69 -47.42 53.46
N VAL A 40 -12.21 -48.61 53.11
CA VAL A 40 -12.94 -49.70 52.43
C VAL A 40 -14.05 -50.32 53.29
N SER A 41 -14.08 -50.03 54.60
CA SER A 41 -15.04 -50.56 55.58
C SER A 41 -16.52 -50.43 55.19
N THR A 42 -16.88 -49.47 54.33
CA THR A 42 -18.14 -49.53 53.55
C THR A 42 -17.84 -49.32 52.06
N PRO A 43 -17.83 -50.38 51.23
CA PRO A 43 -17.52 -50.25 49.81
C PRO A 43 -18.56 -49.36 49.12
N LEU A 44 -18.15 -48.24 48.50
CA LEU A 44 -19.03 -47.34 47.76
C LEU A 44 -19.74 -48.03 46.57
N SER A 45 -19.24 -49.17 46.14
CA SER A 45 -19.88 -50.08 45.16
C SER A 45 -21.19 -50.69 45.64
N SER A 46 -21.48 -50.62 46.94
CA SER A 46 -22.79 -50.99 47.53
C SER A 46 -23.93 -50.06 47.12
N TYR A 47 -23.63 -48.94 46.46
CA TYR A 47 -24.57 -47.89 46.06
C TYR A 47 -24.66 -47.82 44.51
N PRO A 48 -25.34 -48.77 43.84
CA PRO A 48 -25.27 -48.94 42.38
C PRO A 48 -25.83 -47.76 41.56
N HIS A 49 -26.63 -46.90 42.20
CA HIS A 49 -27.22 -45.69 41.63
C HIS A 49 -26.38 -44.41 41.84
N LEU A 50 -25.28 -44.48 42.58
CA LEU A 50 -24.38 -43.35 42.84
C LEU A 50 -23.75 -42.84 41.54
N THR A 51 -24.11 -41.61 41.14
CA THR A 51 -23.62 -40.94 39.92
C THR A 51 -22.82 -39.68 40.22
N LYS A 52 -23.00 -39.08 41.41
CA LYS A 52 -22.29 -37.86 41.85
C LYS A 52 -21.72 -38.04 43.24
N LEU A 53 -20.40 -37.92 43.38
CA LEU A 53 -19.70 -37.96 44.67
C LEU A 53 -18.95 -36.64 44.88
N LYS A 54 -19.15 -36.02 46.05
CA LYS A 54 -18.39 -34.85 46.49
C LYS A 54 -17.62 -35.17 47.78
N LEU A 55 -16.36 -34.80 47.78
CA LEU A 55 -15.39 -34.96 48.87
C LEU A 55 -14.61 -33.63 49.06
N ASP A 56 -15.19 -32.50 48.64
CA ASP A 56 -14.53 -31.20 48.67
C ASP A 56 -14.26 -30.74 50.12
N TYR A 57 -13.22 -29.94 50.36
CA TYR A 57 -12.85 -29.46 51.70
C TYR A 57 -12.67 -30.61 52.71
N ASN A 58 -11.71 -31.49 52.44
CA ASN A 58 -11.34 -32.62 53.31
C ASN A 58 -9.80 -32.68 53.46
N LEU A 59 -9.28 -33.76 54.04
CA LEU A 59 -7.86 -33.95 54.34
C LEU A 59 -7.23 -35.07 53.49
N LEU A 60 -7.83 -35.40 52.34
CA LEU A 60 -7.39 -36.48 51.46
C LEU A 60 -6.02 -36.17 50.85
N GLU A 61 -5.03 -37.01 51.12
CA GLU A 61 -3.65 -36.88 50.59
C GLU A 61 -3.43 -37.69 49.29
N ARG A 62 -4.39 -38.57 48.95
CA ARG A 62 -4.46 -39.37 47.72
C ARG A 62 -5.90 -39.42 47.20
N ILE A 63 -6.09 -39.81 45.95
CA ILE A 63 -7.41 -40.24 45.48
C ILE A 63 -7.82 -41.55 46.20
N PRO A 64 -9.10 -41.71 46.58
CA PRO A 64 -9.65 -42.94 47.14
C PRO A 64 -9.27 -44.23 46.41
N ILE A 65 -8.79 -45.22 47.15
CA ILE A 65 -8.52 -46.57 46.63
C ILE A 65 -9.86 -47.31 46.52
N LEU A 66 -10.44 -47.31 45.32
CA LEU A 66 -11.64 -48.05 45.00
C LEU A 66 -11.31 -49.52 44.78
N THR A 67 -11.98 -50.43 45.50
CA THR A 67 -11.81 -51.89 45.35
C THR A 67 -12.76 -52.53 44.34
N ASN A 68 -13.71 -51.76 43.82
CA ASN A 68 -14.76 -52.18 42.88
C ASN A 68 -15.14 -50.99 41.99
N THR A 69 -15.61 -51.28 40.78
CA THR A 69 -16.04 -50.26 39.80
C THR A 69 -17.27 -49.47 40.27
N LEU A 70 -17.26 -48.15 40.08
CA LEU A 70 -18.39 -47.24 40.38
C LEU A 70 -19.05 -46.68 39.12
N ASN A 71 -20.36 -46.41 39.20
CA ASN A 71 -21.14 -45.71 38.17
C ASN A 71 -21.03 -44.16 38.22
N VAL A 72 -20.02 -43.63 38.93
CA VAL A 72 -19.85 -42.19 39.13
C VAL A 72 -19.54 -41.48 37.82
N THR A 73 -20.39 -40.51 37.45
CA THR A 73 -20.22 -39.64 36.28
C THR A 73 -19.59 -38.29 36.65
N SER A 74 -19.67 -37.88 37.92
CA SER A 74 -19.08 -36.62 38.42
C SER A 74 -18.43 -36.83 39.78
N LEU A 75 -17.14 -36.52 39.88
CA LEU A 75 -16.38 -36.56 41.13
C LEU A 75 -15.82 -35.16 41.44
N SER A 76 -15.93 -34.74 42.69
CA SER A 76 -15.40 -33.47 43.20
C SER A 76 -14.51 -33.72 44.41
N LEU A 77 -13.24 -33.28 44.32
CA LEU A 77 -12.15 -33.47 45.28
C LEU A 77 -11.48 -32.14 45.62
N SER A 78 -12.17 -31.01 45.42
CA SER A 78 -11.59 -29.67 45.56
C SER A 78 -11.16 -29.39 47.00
N ASN A 79 -10.14 -28.56 47.23
CA ASN A 79 -9.67 -28.17 48.57
C ASN A 79 -9.31 -29.41 49.42
N ASN A 80 -8.37 -30.20 48.91
CA ASN A 80 -7.78 -31.37 49.57
C ASN A 80 -6.24 -31.24 49.55
N ARG A 81 -5.51 -32.34 49.76
CA ARG A 81 -4.04 -32.37 49.86
C ARG A 81 -3.39 -33.23 48.76
N ILE A 82 -4.14 -33.63 47.75
CA ILE A 82 -3.76 -34.64 46.74
C ILE A 82 -2.65 -34.08 45.84
N ASP A 83 -1.58 -34.84 45.63
CA ASP A 83 -0.46 -34.48 44.76
C ASP A 83 -0.47 -35.15 43.37
N SER A 84 -1.22 -36.25 43.23
CA SER A 84 -1.15 -37.16 42.08
C SER A 84 -2.44 -37.97 41.89
N ILE A 85 -2.56 -38.60 40.71
CA ILE A 85 -3.61 -39.58 40.40
C ILE A 85 -2.93 -40.86 39.93
N SER A 86 -3.27 -41.99 40.56
CA SER A 86 -2.82 -43.32 40.16
C SER A 86 -3.51 -43.78 38.86
N PRO A 87 -2.79 -44.39 37.89
CA PRO A 87 -3.40 -44.84 36.63
C PRO A 87 -4.55 -45.84 36.83
N GLU A 88 -4.48 -46.66 37.88
CA GLU A 88 -5.43 -47.73 38.23
C GLU A 88 -6.78 -47.18 38.72
N PHE A 89 -6.85 -45.91 39.14
CA PHE A 89 -8.10 -45.27 39.53
C PHE A 89 -9.13 -45.28 38.40
N TRP A 90 -8.69 -45.07 37.16
CA TRP A 90 -9.58 -44.90 36.00
C TRP A 90 -10.32 -46.18 35.61
N ASP A 91 -9.72 -47.35 35.86
CA ASP A 91 -10.37 -48.65 35.66
C ASP A 91 -11.55 -48.87 36.63
N HIS A 92 -11.57 -48.14 37.76
CA HIS A 92 -12.62 -48.17 38.76
C HIS A 92 -13.71 -47.08 38.56
N VAL A 93 -13.49 -46.09 37.68
CA VAL A 93 -14.48 -45.04 37.33
C VAL A 93 -14.70 -44.88 35.81
N PRO A 94 -14.94 -45.95 35.03
CA PRO A 94 -14.99 -45.93 33.55
C PRO A 94 -16.17 -45.16 32.94
N ARG A 95 -16.99 -44.48 33.75
CA ARG A 95 -18.12 -43.63 33.35
C ARG A 95 -17.96 -42.16 33.74
N ILE A 96 -16.79 -41.77 34.27
CA ILE A 96 -16.55 -40.39 34.70
C ILE A 96 -16.54 -39.42 33.52
N LEU A 97 -17.35 -38.37 33.62
CA LEU A 97 -17.50 -37.30 32.62
C LEU A 97 -16.96 -35.96 33.14
N SER A 98 -17.00 -35.74 34.46
CA SER A 98 -16.45 -34.55 35.11
C SER A 98 -15.61 -34.90 36.33
N LEU A 99 -14.41 -34.32 36.40
CA LEU A 99 -13.52 -34.37 37.56
C LEU A 99 -13.13 -32.95 37.97
N ASP A 100 -13.40 -32.60 39.23
CA ASP A 100 -12.81 -31.43 39.88
C ASP A 100 -11.77 -31.87 40.91
N ILE A 101 -10.53 -31.43 40.73
CA ILE A 101 -9.40 -31.64 41.65
C ILE A 101 -8.63 -30.33 41.84
N SER A 102 -9.37 -29.21 41.82
CA SER A 102 -8.84 -27.88 42.10
C SER A 102 -8.43 -27.70 43.56
N PHE A 103 -7.62 -26.68 43.88
CA PHE A 103 -7.16 -26.40 45.26
C PHE A 103 -6.52 -27.64 45.92
N ASN A 104 -5.49 -28.18 45.28
CA ASN A 104 -4.76 -29.37 45.69
C ASN A 104 -3.24 -29.13 45.55
N LYS A 105 -2.41 -30.18 45.62
CA LYS A 105 -0.94 -30.10 45.61
C LYS A 105 -0.29 -30.66 44.33
N ILE A 106 -1.02 -30.75 43.22
CA ILE A 106 -0.51 -31.37 41.99
C ILE A 106 0.62 -30.52 41.39
N VAL A 107 1.84 -31.06 41.30
CA VAL A 107 3.05 -30.34 40.79
C VAL A 107 3.32 -30.62 39.31
N GLN A 108 2.95 -31.80 38.83
CA GLN A 108 3.17 -32.24 37.45
C GLN A 108 1.96 -33.03 36.95
N VAL A 109 1.60 -32.81 35.69
CA VAL A 109 0.62 -33.64 34.98
C VAL A 109 1.36 -34.38 33.87
N ASN A 110 1.12 -35.68 33.71
CA ASN A 110 1.72 -36.52 32.67
C ASN A 110 0.66 -37.43 32.02
N SER A 111 0.97 -38.07 30.88
CA SER A 111 -0.01 -38.89 30.14
C SER A 111 -0.47 -40.14 30.90
N SER A 112 0.39 -40.73 31.74
CA SER A 112 0.05 -41.86 32.62
C SER A 112 -0.99 -41.50 33.69
N MET A 113 -0.99 -40.26 34.18
CA MET A 113 -1.90 -39.77 35.24
C MET A 113 -3.39 -39.94 34.90
N PHE A 114 -3.75 -39.96 33.61
CA PHE A 114 -5.12 -40.17 33.13
C PHE A 114 -5.39 -41.58 32.58
N GLY A 115 -4.39 -42.48 32.61
CA GLY A 115 -4.49 -43.86 32.15
C GLY A 115 -5.18 -44.00 30.78
N ARG A 116 -6.17 -44.89 30.70
CA ARG A 116 -7.04 -45.10 29.53
C ARG A 116 -8.36 -44.31 29.59
N SER A 117 -8.45 -43.23 30.37
CA SER A 117 -9.69 -42.48 30.57
C SER A 117 -10.14 -41.76 29.28
N VAL A 118 -11.05 -42.38 28.52
CA VAL A 118 -11.57 -41.82 27.25
C VAL A 118 -12.80 -40.93 27.47
N SER A 119 -13.57 -41.14 28.54
CA SER A 119 -14.91 -40.55 28.72
C SER A 119 -14.94 -39.13 29.30
N LEU A 120 -13.81 -38.60 29.77
CA LEU A 120 -13.78 -37.36 30.54
C LEU A 120 -14.03 -36.13 29.64
N GLN A 121 -15.10 -35.37 29.92
CA GLN A 121 -15.54 -34.19 29.18
C GLN A 121 -15.20 -32.86 29.88
N SER A 122 -15.02 -32.88 31.20
CA SER A 122 -14.70 -31.70 32.01
C SER A 122 -13.60 -32.02 33.04
N LEU A 123 -12.53 -31.23 33.05
CA LEU A 123 -11.40 -31.37 33.98
C LEU A 123 -11.01 -30.02 34.58
N ASN A 124 -11.12 -29.90 35.90
CA ASN A 124 -10.68 -28.72 36.65
C ASN A 124 -9.45 -29.05 37.52
N LEU A 125 -8.31 -28.45 37.15
CA LEU A 125 -7.01 -28.50 37.83
C LEU A 125 -6.64 -27.13 38.43
N ASN A 126 -7.57 -26.18 38.53
CA ASN A 126 -7.27 -24.82 39.00
C ASN A 126 -6.69 -24.79 40.43
N ASN A 127 -5.82 -23.83 40.76
CA ASN A 127 -5.21 -23.72 42.11
C ASN A 127 -4.45 -25.00 42.49
N ASN A 128 -3.49 -25.39 41.66
CA ASN A 128 -2.50 -26.41 41.95
C ASN A 128 -1.10 -25.80 41.73
N GLN A 129 -0.04 -26.62 41.72
CA GLN A 129 1.36 -26.20 41.59
C GLN A 129 1.95 -26.66 40.24
N ILE A 130 1.10 -26.80 39.21
CA ILE A 130 1.47 -27.45 37.94
C ILE A 130 2.43 -26.55 37.17
N THR A 131 3.64 -27.05 36.93
CA THR A 131 4.70 -26.33 36.19
C THR A 131 4.74 -26.66 34.70
N HIS A 132 4.36 -27.89 34.31
CA HIS A 132 4.48 -28.41 32.93
C HIS A 132 3.32 -29.36 32.57
N ILE A 133 2.93 -29.40 31.29
CA ILE A 133 1.76 -30.16 30.76
C ILE A 133 2.01 -30.82 29.38
N ASP A 134 3.26 -31.13 29.06
CA ASP A 134 3.68 -31.53 27.70
C ASP A 134 3.13 -32.90 27.26
N GLY A 135 2.13 -32.90 26.37
CA GLY A 135 1.47 -34.12 25.89
C GLY A 135 0.63 -34.84 26.96
N SER A 136 0.45 -34.22 28.13
CA SER A 136 -0.12 -34.85 29.31
C SER A 136 -1.60 -35.21 29.18
N PHE A 137 -2.32 -34.59 28.26
CA PHE A 137 -3.75 -34.83 27.99
C PHE A 137 -3.98 -35.68 26.73
N SER A 138 -2.99 -36.49 26.33
CA SER A 138 -3.01 -37.26 25.06
C SER A 138 -4.10 -38.33 24.95
N SER A 139 -4.60 -38.84 26.08
CA SER A 139 -5.72 -39.80 26.16
C SER A 139 -7.11 -39.14 26.14
N LEU A 140 -7.23 -37.88 26.59
CA LEU A 140 -8.50 -37.20 26.90
C LEU A 140 -9.22 -36.63 25.66
N LYS A 141 -9.47 -37.45 24.64
CA LYS A 141 -9.98 -36.98 23.34
C LYS A 141 -11.41 -36.41 23.37
N GLU A 142 -12.23 -36.82 24.33
CA GLU A 142 -13.61 -36.31 24.52
C GLU A 142 -13.70 -35.05 25.39
N LEU A 143 -12.57 -34.48 25.81
CA LEU A 143 -12.53 -33.32 26.70
C LEU A 143 -13.08 -32.05 26.02
N VAL A 144 -13.98 -31.35 26.71
CA VAL A 144 -14.72 -30.18 26.20
C VAL A 144 -14.38 -28.90 26.98
N ASP A 145 -14.16 -28.99 28.30
CA ASP A 145 -13.72 -27.89 29.16
C ASP A 145 -12.49 -28.31 30.00
N LEU A 146 -11.38 -27.60 29.82
CA LEU A 146 -10.12 -27.82 30.54
C LEU A 146 -9.69 -26.54 31.26
N ARG A 147 -9.48 -26.63 32.56
CA ARG A 147 -9.15 -25.48 33.43
C ARG A 147 -7.87 -25.79 34.21
N ILE A 148 -6.84 -25.00 33.98
CA ILE A 148 -5.50 -25.09 34.61
C ILE A 148 -5.04 -23.68 35.00
N SER A 149 -5.96 -22.88 35.52
CA SER A 149 -5.72 -21.51 36.00
C SER A 149 -5.18 -21.51 37.43
N HIS A 150 -4.49 -20.44 37.87
CA HIS A 150 -3.87 -20.38 39.21
C HIS A 150 -2.90 -21.56 39.40
N ASN A 151 -1.86 -21.61 38.57
CA ASN A 151 -0.84 -22.66 38.54
C ASN A 151 0.51 -22.02 38.16
N ASP A 152 1.57 -22.83 38.04
CA ASP A 152 2.95 -22.36 37.86
C ASP A 152 3.48 -22.54 36.43
N LEU A 153 2.61 -22.63 35.41
CA LEU A 153 3.02 -22.84 34.01
C LEU A 153 3.82 -21.64 33.48
N GLU A 154 5.11 -21.82 33.16
CA GLU A 154 5.99 -20.76 32.62
C GLU A 154 5.99 -20.72 31.08
N THR A 155 5.75 -21.85 30.42
CA THR A 155 5.73 -22.00 28.95
C THR A 155 4.64 -22.99 28.49
N LEU A 156 4.32 -22.94 27.19
CA LEU A 156 3.50 -23.93 26.49
C LEU A 156 4.30 -24.41 25.27
N LYS A 157 4.45 -25.71 25.08
CA LYS A 157 5.09 -26.24 23.86
C LYS A 157 4.14 -26.17 22.66
N LYS A 158 4.73 -26.09 21.46
CA LYS A 158 4.02 -26.18 20.18
C LYS A 158 3.17 -27.46 20.13
N GLU A 159 1.94 -27.34 19.63
CA GLU A 159 0.98 -28.46 19.54
C GLU A 159 0.63 -29.17 20.87
N ALA A 160 0.93 -28.61 22.05
CA ALA A 160 0.76 -29.29 23.35
C ALA A 160 -0.66 -29.82 23.65
N PHE A 161 -1.69 -29.23 23.03
CA PHE A 161 -3.10 -29.60 23.20
C PHE A 161 -3.70 -30.33 21.98
N LYS A 162 -2.91 -30.67 20.96
CA LYS A 162 -3.35 -31.18 19.63
C LYS A 162 -4.24 -32.44 19.66
N THR A 163 -4.24 -33.20 20.75
CA THR A 163 -5.09 -34.38 20.94
C THR A 163 -6.52 -34.05 21.36
N LEU A 164 -6.78 -32.84 21.86
CA LEU A 164 -8.05 -32.42 22.45
C LEU A 164 -9.03 -31.87 21.40
N ILE A 165 -9.27 -32.67 20.36
CA ILE A 165 -10.07 -32.32 19.17
C ILE A 165 -11.55 -31.98 19.44
N ASN A 166 -12.03 -32.19 20.67
CA ASN A 166 -13.38 -31.84 21.12
C ASN A 166 -13.42 -30.60 22.04
N LEU A 167 -12.28 -30.01 22.38
CA LEU A 167 -12.18 -28.94 23.37
C LEU A 167 -12.84 -27.65 22.87
N LYS A 168 -13.79 -27.14 23.64
CA LYS A 168 -14.50 -25.88 23.36
C LYS A 168 -14.03 -24.74 24.27
N LYS A 169 -13.45 -25.05 25.43
CA LYS A 169 -13.04 -24.08 26.45
C LYS A 169 -11.71 -24.48 27.10
N LEU A 170 -10.77 -23.52 27.16
CA LEU A 170 -9.46 -23.67 27.78
C LEU A 170 -9.16 -22.45 28.67
N GLU A 171 -8.89 -22.69 29.97
CA GLU A 171 -8.65 -21.63 30.97
C GLU A 171 -7.27 -21.76 31.63
N LEU A 172 -6.34 -20.89 31.23
CA LEU A 172 -4.92 -20.84 31.65
C LEU A 172 -4.57 -19.52 32.39
N ASN A 173 -5.56 -18.90 33.05
CA ASN A 173 -5.42 -17.61 33.74
C ASN A 173 -4.55 -17.72 34.99
N LYS A 174 -3.84 -16.66 35.40
CA LYS A 174 -2.94 -16.71 36.58
C LYS A 174 -1.97 -17.88 36.52
N ASN A 175 -1.23 -17.95 35.43
CA ASN A 175 -0.01 -18.75 35.32
C ASN A 175 1.18 -17.80 35.15
N LYS A 176 2.38 -18.35 34.94
CA LYS A 176 3.63 -17.61 34.74
C LYS A 176 4.01 -17.43 33.27
N LEU A 177 3.08 -17.65 32.34
CA LEU A 177 3.37 -17.66 30.90
C LEU A 177 3.95 -16.31 30.44
N THR A 178 5.13 -16.32 29.85
CA THR A 178 5.83 -15.10 29.38
C THR A 178 5.74 -14.88 27.86
N THR A 179 5.62 -15.97 27.09
CA THR A 179 5.57 -15.99 25.63
C THR A 179 4.55 -17.02 25.16
N ILE A 180 3.83 -16.72 24.08
CA ILE A 180 3.08 -17.72 23.31
C ILE A 180 3.80 -17.94 21.97
N GLU A 181 4.21 -19.18 21.70
CA GLU A 181 4.92 -19.55 20.47
C GLU A 181 3.96 -19.76 19.29
N GLY A 182 4.44 -19.58 18.07
CA GLY A 182 3.67 -19.88 16.85
C GLY A 182 3.19 -21.34 16.84
N LEU A 183 1.93 -21.57 16.47
CA LEU A 183 1.26 -22.87 16.42
C LEU A 183 1.02 -23.56 17.79
N THR A 184 1.11 -22.84 18.92
CA THR A 184 0.88 -23.41 20.27
C THR A 184 -0.45 -24.17 20.39
N PHE A 185 -1.53 -23.61 19.85
CA PHE A 185 -2.90 -24.13 20.01
C PHE A 185 -3.45 -24.91 18.79
N LYS A 186 -2.58 -25.26 17.84
CA LYS A 186 -2.94 -25.97 16.60
C LYS A 186 -3.56 -27.35 16.88
N GLY A 187 -4.67 -27.66 16.21
CA GLY A 187 -5.46 -28.90 16.41
C GLY A 187 -6.63 -28.74 17.39
N LEU A 188 -6.80 -27.57 18.01
CA LEU A 188 -7.98 -27.22 18.83
C LEU A 188 -9.12 -26.66 17.96
N ASP A 189 -9.47 -27.38 16.89
CA ASP A 189 -10.30 -26.89 15.77
C ASP A 189 -11.79 -26.68 16.13
N LYS A 190 -12.17 -26.90 17.40
CA LYS A 190 -13.51 -26.65 17.96
C LYS A 190 -13.50 -25.65 19.12
N LEU A 191 -12.35 -25.07 19.45
CA LEU A 191 -12.20 -24.16 20.58
C LEU A 191 -12.98 -22.86 20.33
N ARG A 192 -13.74 -22.42 21.33
CA ARG A 192 -14.56 -21.21 21.29
C ARG A 192 -14.13 -20.18 22.33
N ILE A 193 -13.57 -20.62 23.45
CA ILE A 193 -13.15 -19.75 24.56
C ILE A 193 -11.72 -20.11 24.98
N LEU A 194 -10.80 -19.16 24.84
CA LEU A 194 -9.43 -19.24 25.35
C LEU A 194 -9.19 -18.09 26.33
N LYS A 195 -8.79 -18.42 27.57
CA LYS A 195 -8.50 -17.41 28.61
C LYS A 195 -7.07 -17.55 29.13
N LEU A 196 -6.30 -16.47 29.01
CA LEU A 196 -4.89 -16.31 29.36
C LEU A 196 -4.68 -15.06 30.26
N ARG A 197 -5.73 -14.60 30.95
CA ARG A 197 -5.72 -13.40 31.81
C ARG A 197 -4.71 -13.52 32.96
N GLN A 198 -4.11 -12.41 33.39
CA GLN A 198 -3.22 -12.35 34.56
C GLN A 198 -2.03 -13.33 34.44
N ASN A 199 -1.41 -13.38 33.25
CA ASN A 199 -0.11 -14.03 33.05
C ASN A 199 0.99 -12.95 32.97
N SER A 200 2.21 -13.34 32.58
CA SER A 200 3.33 -12.43 32.32
C SER A 200 3.59 -12.23 30.82
N ILE A 201 2.57 -12.41 29.96
CA ILE A 201 2.75 -12.48 28.52
C ILE A 201 3.20 -11.12 27.98
N SER A 202 4.43 -11.06 27.49
CA SER A 202 5.02 -9.87 26.85
C SER A 202 5.27 -10.06 25.36
N ARG A 203 5.41 -11.31 24.91
CA ARG A 203 5.65 -11.67 23.51
C ARG A 203 4.60 -12.65 22.99
N LEU A 204 3.92 -12.26 21.93
CA LEU A 204 3.11 -13.13 21.09
C LEU A 204 3.89 -13.32 19.78
N GLN A 205 4.16 -14.56 19.37
CA GLN A 205 4.80 -14.84 18.08
C GLN A 205 3.77 -14.85 16.93
N ASP A 206 4.27 -14.71 15.71
CA ASP A 206 3.46 -14.85 14.50
C ASP A 206 2.78 -16.24 14.45
N GLY A 207 1.47 -16.24 14.20
CA GLY A 207 0.65 -17.46 14.25
C GLY A 207 0.49 -18.08 15.65
N ALA A 208 0.70 -17.33 16.74
CA ALA A 208 0.49 -17.80 18.12
C ALA A 208 -0.87 -18.50 18.33
N PHE A 209 -1.93 -17.94 17.75
CA PHE A 209 -3.30 -18.46 17.82
C PHE A 209 -3.76 -19.16 16.52
N TRP A 210 -2.84 -19.42 15.58
CA TRP A 210 -3.20 -20.04 14.30
C TRP A 210 -3.71 -21.48 14.50
N GLY A 211 -4.75 -21.83 13.75
CA GLY A 211 -5.54 -23.06 13.92
C GLY A 211 -6.81 -22.88 14.75
N LEU A 212 -6.92 -21.80 15.53
CA LEU A 212 -8.12 -21.51 16.34
C LEU A 212 -9.27 -20.88 15.53
N GLN A 213 -9.61 -21.48 14.39
CA GLN A 213 -10.55 -20.92 13.41
C GLN A 213 -11.97 -20.71 13.97
N THR A 214 -12.40 -21.49 14.97
CA THR A 214 -13.72 -21.37 15.62
C THR A 214 -13.73 -20.51 16.88
N LEU A 215 -12.62 -19.86 17.23
CA LEU A 215 -12.50 -19.12 18.49
C LEU A 215 -13.42 -17.90 18.49
N GLN A 216 -14.27 -17.78 19.50
CA GLN A 216 -15.24 -16.69 19.64
C GLN A 216 -14.79 -15.67 20.69
N ILE A 217 -14.13 -16.12 21.77
CA ILE A 217 -13.69 -15.28 22.89
C ILE A 217 -12.21 -15.56 23.20
N LEU A 218 -11.39 -14.50 23.14
CA LEU A 218 -9.98 -14.51 23.54
C LEU A 218 -9.77 -13.48 24.66
N ARG A 219 -9.28 -13.95 25.82
CA ARG A 219 -8.95 -13.07 26.96
C ARG A 219 -7.46 -13.08 27.26
N LEU A 220 -6.80 -11.95 27.00
CA LEU A 220 -5.37 -11.65 27.17
C LEU A 220 -5.16 -10.45 28.12
N ASP A 221 -6.20 -10.01 28.81
CA ASP A 221 -6.17 -8.90 29.75
C ASP A 221 -5.29 -9.17 30.98
N HIS A 222 -4.72 -8.11 31.57
CA HIS A 222 -3.76 -8.17 32.67
C HIS A 222 -2.51 -8.98 32.27
N ASN A 223 -1.76 -8.46 31.29
CA ASN A 223 -0.49 -9.01 30.81
C ASN A 223 0.48 -7.85 30.51
N TYR A 224 1.57 -8.09 29.76
CA TYR A 224 2.59 -7.09 29.42
C TYR A 224 2.75 -6.89 27.90
N ILE A 225 1.69 -7.13 27.11
CA ILE A 225 1.68 -7.01 25.65
C ILE A 225 1.88 -5.53 25.27
N MET A 226 2.81 -5.24 24.35
CA MET A 226 3.19 -3.87 23.97
C MET A 226 2.61 -3.38 22.63
N ASN A 227 2.17 -4.31 21.77
CA ASN A 227 1.61 -4.00 20.45
C ASN A 227 0.57 -5.04 20.00
N ILE A 228 -0.25 -4.63 19.04
CA ILE A 228 -1.12 -5.51 18.26
C ILE A 228 -0.58 -5.51 16.83
N SER A 229 -0.25 -6.68 16.29
CA SER A 229 0.29 -6.85 14.95
C SER A 229 -0.49 -7.90 14.18
N LYS A 230 -0.49 -7.83 12.85
CA LYS A 230 -1.13 -8.84 11.99
C LYS A 230 -0.54 -10.25 12.21
N GLY A 231 0.74 -10.31 12.62
CA GLY A 231 1.46 -11.57 12.85
C GLY A 231 0.77 -12.49 13.83
N TRP A 232 0.42 -12.00 15.03
CA TRP A 232 -0.18 -12.85 16.07
C TRP A 232 -1.71 -12.96 15.98
N THR A 233 -2.40 -11.98 15.41
CA THR A 233 -3.86 -12.05 15.17
C THR A 233 -4.24 -12.99 14.01
N TYR A 234 -3.27 -13.43 13.21
CA TYR A 234 -3.48 -14.19 12.00
C TYR A 234 -4.31 -15.48 12.20
N GLY A 235 -5.44 -15.57 11.47
CA GLY A 235 -6.33 -16.73 11.46
C GLY A 235 -7.50 -16.70 12.46
N LEU A 236 -7.66 -15.63 13.25
CA LEU A 236 -8.75 -15.45 14.24
C LEU A 236 -10.13 -15.11 13.62
N THR A 237 -10.46 -15.78 12.52
CA THR A 237 -11.60 -15.46 11.62
C THR A 237 -12.99 -15.50 12.26
N SER A 238 -13.22 -16.31 13.30
CA SER A 238 -14.51 -16.36 14.02
C SER A 238 -14.56 -15.49 15.29
N LEU A 239 -13.54 -14.67 15.57
CA LEU A 239 -13.42 -13.98 16.86
C LEU A 239 -14.48 -12.89 17.01
N GLN A 240 -15.22 -12.94 18.12
CA GLN A 240 -16.34 -12.04 18.45
C GLN A 240 -16.01 -11.13 19.64
N GLU A 241 -15.25 -11.61 20.63
CA GLU A 241 -14.80 -10.80 21.76
C GLU A 241 -13.29 -10.94 21.99
N LEU A 242 -12.57 -9.81 21.97
CA LEU A 242 -11.16 -9.72 22.29
C LEU A 242 -10.95 -8.81 23.50
N TYR A 243 -10.31 -9.34 24.55
CA TYR A 243 -9.98 -8.59 25.75
C TYR A 243 -8.48 -8.47 25.92
N LEU A 244 -7.98 -7.24 25.89
CA LEU A 244 -6.58 -6.85 26.06
C LEU A 244 -6.43 -5.79 27.17
N GLY A 245 -7.47 -5.55 27.97
CA GLY A 245 -7.45 -4.55 29.03
C GLY A 245 -6.35 -4.77 30.08
N THR A 246 -5.72 -3.71 30.58
CA THR A 246 -4.57 -3.80 31.50
C THR A 246 -3.38 -4.51 30.84
N ASN A 247 -2.83 -3.90 29.79
CA ASN A 247 -1.58 -4.30 29.15
C ASN A 247 -0.65 -3.08 29.02
N ARG A 248 0.32 -3.10 28.10
CA ARG A 248 1.21 -1.97 27.79
C ARG A 248 1.13 -1.55 26.33
N ILE A 249 -0.04 -1.74 25.70
CA ILE A 249 -0.22 -1.56 24.25
C ILE A 249 -0.05 -0.08 23.91
N ARG A 250 0.97 0.23 23.10
CA ARG A 250 1.27 1.58 22.60
C ARG A 250 0.90 1.76 21.12
N THR A 251 0.85 0.66 20.38
CA THR A 251 0.73 0.66 18.91
C THR A 251 -0.16 -0.49 18.43
N ILE A 252 -0.89 -0.22 17.35
CA ILE A 252 -1.77 -1.14 16.63
C ILE A 252 -1.42 -0.96 15.15
N GLU A 253 -1.05 -2.03 14.45
CA GLU A 253 -0.67 -1.95 13.03
C GLU A 253 -1.89 -1.86 12.12
N ASP A 254 -1.78 -1.14 10.99
CA ASP A 254 -2.89 -0.80 10.08
C ASP A 254 -3.61 -2.01 9.43
N ASP A 255 -2.99 -3.19 9.47
CA ASP A 255 -3.51 -4.46 8.95
C ASP A 255 -3.74 -5.53 10.05
N SER A 256 -3.63 -5.16 11.34
CA SER A 256 -3.81 -6.07 12.50
C SER A 256 -5.14 -6.82 12.50
N TRP A 257 -6.17 -6.26 11.88
CA TRP A 257 -7.56 -6.70 11.96
C TRP A 257 -8.09 -7.35 10.68
N GLU A 258 -7.25 -7.53 9.65
CA GLU A 258 -7.66 -8.05 8.33
C GLU A 258 -8.28 -9.46 8.37
N GLU A 259 -7.95 -10.26 9.40
CA GLU A 259 -8.51 -11.59 9.65
C GLU A 259 -9.57 -11.60 10.79
N CYS A 260 -9.96 -10.43 11.31
CA CYS A 260 -10.79 -10.27 12.52
C CYS A 260 -12.14 -9.58 12.25
N GLU A 261 -12.66 -9.64 11.02
CA GLU A 261 -13.81 -8.84 10.56
C GLU A 261 -15.14 -9.13 11.28
N ASN A 262 -15.22 -10.24 12.03
CA ASN A 262 -16.39 -10.65 12.84
C ASN A 262 -16.37 -10.14 14.28
N LEU A 263 -15.39 -9.31 14.67
CA LEU A 263 -15.23 -8.84 16.05
C LEU A 263 -16.38 -7.90 16.45
N LEU A 264 -17.12 -8.26 17.50
CA LEU A 264 -18.26 -7.52 18.04
C LEU A 264 -17.88 -6.67 19.26
N LYS A 265 -16.90 -7.13 20.06
CA LYS A 265 -16.37 -6.41 21.23
C LYS A 265 -14.84 -6.42 21.23
N LEU A 266 -14.26 -5.24 21.49
CA LEU A 266 -12.84 -5.02 21.72
C LEU A 266 -12.64 -4.24 23.03
N ASP A 267 -11.90 -4.83 23.97
CA ASP A 267 -11.43 -4.16 25.19
C ASP A 267 -9.92 -3.90 25.10
N LEU A 268 -9.57 -2.62 25.10
CA LEU A 268 -8.22 -2.05 25.11
C LEU A 268 -8.02 -1.12 26.31
N SER A 269 -8.86 -1.23 27.34
CA SER A 269 -8.80 -0.37 28.52
C SER A 269 -7.46 -0.49 29.27
N ASN A 270 -7.05 0.52 30.05
CA ASN A 270 -5.87 0.49 30.91
C ASN A 270 -4.60 0.09 30.13
N ASN A 271 -4.28 0.84 29.07
CA ASN A 271 -3.15 0.62 28.17
C ASN A 271 -2.39 1.94 27.92
N GLU A 272 -1.41 1.92 27.02
CA GLU A 272 -0.50 3.05 26.75
C GLU A 272 -0.77 3.70 25.38
N ILE A 273 -2.00 3.62 24.86
CA ILE A 273 -2.40 4.20 23.57
C ILE A 273 -2.56 5.72 23.71
N SER A 274 -1.93 6.49 22.81
CA SER A 274 -1.94 7.97 22.88
C SER A 274 -2.72 8.67 21.76
N SER A 275 -3.06 7.99 20.66
CA SER A 275 -3.86 8.56 19.56
C SER A 275 -4.63 7.51 18.76
N ILE A 276 -5.67 7.95 18.04
CA ILE A 276 -6.48 7.12 17.14
C ILE A 276 -6.45 7.72 15.73
N LEU A 277 -6.11 6.90 14.74
CA LEU A 277 -6.04 7.24 13.31
C LEU A 277 -7.15 6.51 12.53
N PRO A 278 -7.52 6.95 11.30
CA PRO A 278 -8.56 6.28 10.50
C PRO A 278 -8.26 4.82 10.13
N SER A 279 -6.99 4.40 10.23
CA SER A 279 -6.54 3.02 10.04
C SER A 279 -6.60 2.16 11.31
N THR A 280 -6.61 2.74 12.51
CA THR A 280 -6.43 2.02 13.79
C THR A 280 -7.48 0.93 14.04
N PHE A 281 -8.70 1.11 13.54
CA PHE A 281 -9.81 0.14 13.61
C PHE A 281 -10.35 -0.23 12.22
N LYS A 282 -9.49 -0.18 11.19
CA LYS A 282 -9.82 -0.68 9.85
C LYS A 282 -10.21 -2.17 9.91
N HIS A 283 -11.07 -2.63 9.00
CA HIS A 283 -11.64 -3.99 8.94
C HIS A 283 -12.61 -4.39 10.08
N LEU A 284 -12.71 -3.63 11.18
CA LEU A 284 -13.62 -3.92 12.30
C LEU A 284 -15.08 -3.47 12.05
N GLY A 285 -15.61 -3.74 10.86
CA GLY A 285 -16.92 -3.22 10.41
C GLY A 285 -18.13 -3.68 11.24
N GLN A 286 -18.02 -4.83 11.92
CA GLN A 286 -19.07 -5.40 12.77
C GLN A 286 -18.99 -4.96 14.25
N LEU A 287 -17.98 -4.17 14.64
CA LEU A 287 -17.70 -3.83 16.03
C LEU A 287 -18.84 -3.04 16.67
N GLN A 288 -19.38 -3.55 17.79
CA GLN A 288 -20.52 -2.97 18.51
C GLN A 288 -20.12 -2.34 19.85
N LYS A 289 -19.05 -2.83 20.50
CA LYS A 289 -18.49 -2.23 21.71
C LYS A 289 -16.98 -2.08 21.65
N LEU A 290 -16.49 -0.88 22.00
CA LEU A 290 -15.08 -0.53 22.11
C LEU A 290 -14.82 0.11 23.49
N GLU A 291 -14.01 -0.54 24.31
CA GLU A 291 -13.59 -0.09 25.64
C GLU A 291 -12.13 0.41 25.55
N LEU A 292 -11.90 1.73 25.71
CA LEU A 292 -10.60 2.41 25.59
C LEU A 292 -10.25 3.23 26.85
N ASP A 293 -10.95 2.99 27.95
CA ASP A 293 -10.80 3.69 29.22
C ASP A 293 -9.36 3.62 29.76
N GLY A 294 -8.89 4.61 30.51
CA GLY A 294 -7.59 4.53 31.21
C GLY A 294 -6.38 4.43 30.27
N ASN A 295 -6.45 5.05 29.09
CA ASN A 295 -5.33 5.18 28.16
C ASN A 295 -4.74 6.61 28.23
N THR A 296 -3.77 6.94 27.37
CA THR A 296 -3.15 8.28 27.31
C THR A 296 -3.65 9.10 26.12
N ILE A 297 -4.87 8.83 25.62
CA ILE A 297 -5.37 9.38 24.34
C ILE A 297 -5.51 10.90 24.42
N THR A 298 -4.71 11.61 23.63
CA THR A 298 -4.78 13.07 23.45
C THR A 298 -5.36 13.48 22.09
N GLY A 299 -5.34 12.58 21.10
CA GLY A 299 -5.73 12.86 19.72
C GLY A 299 -6.60 11.78 19.09
N ILE A 300 -7.76 12.17 18.56
CA ILE A 300 -8.63 11.34 17.73
C ILE A 300 -8.74 12.03 16.37
N SER A 301 -8.45 11.30 15.30
CA SER A 301 -8.46 11.85 13.94
C SER A 301 -9.88 12.01 13.38
N GLU A 302 -10.03 12.88 12.39
CA GLU A 302 -11.28 13.02 11.64
C GLU A 302 -11.59 11.70 10.94
N GLY A 303 -12.81 11.18 11.13
CA GLY A 303 -13.19 9.87 10.59
C GLY A 303 -12.44 8.67 11.18
N ALA A 304 -11.82 8.81 12.36
CA ALA A 304 -11.14 7.71 13.07
C ALA A 304 -12.01 6.43 13.20
N PHE A 305 -13.33 6.61 13.31
CA PHE A 305 -14.31 5.54 13.48
C PHE A 305 -15.15 5.24 12.22
N ASN A 306 -14.78 5.78 11.05
CA ASN A 306 -15.48 5.50 9.79
C ASN A 306 -15.46 4.00 9.42
N SER A 307 -14.43 3.27 9.88
CA SER A 307 -14.30 1.81 9.70
C SER A 307 -15.16 0.98 10.66
N THR A 308 -15.81 1.60 11.66
CA THR A 308 -16.61 0.93 12.70
C THR A 308 -18.06 1.48 12.75
N PRO A 309 -18.83 1.46 11.64
CA PRO A 309 -20.16 2.10 11.58
C PRO A 309 -21.23 1.40 12.43
N GLY A 310 -21.00 0.14 12.84
CA GLY A 310 -21.89 -0.63 13.70
C GLY A 310 -21.75 -0.34 15.21
N LEU A 311 -20.86 0.57 15.60
CA LEU A 311 -20.48 0.80 17.00
C LEU A 311 -21.62 1.43 17.80
N LYS A 312 -21.99 0.78 18.91
CA LYS A 312 -23.09 1.16 19.82
C LYS A 312 -22.60 1.71 21.15
N ILE A 313 -21.45 1.26 21.63
CA ILE A 313 -20.86 1.72 22.89
C ILE A 313 -19.38 2.03 22.69
N LEU A 314 -19.00 3.27 23.00
CA LEU A 314 -17.62 3.75 23.00
C LEU A 314 -17.30 4.33 24.38
N GLU A 315 -16.34 3.73 25.07
CA GLU A 315 -15.89 4.17 26.40
C GLU A 315 -14.47 4.73 26.27
N LEU A 316 -14.28 6.02 26.54
CA LEU A 316 -13.02 6.77 26.45
C LEU A 316 -12.73 7.50 27.78
N ASN A 317 -13.20 6.95 28.89
CA ASN A 317 -13.10 7.57 30.21
C ASN A 317 -11.63 7.53 30.70
N HIS A 318 -11.25 8.43 31.61
CA HIS A 318 -9.91 8.50 32.22
C HIS A 318 -8.75 8.54 31.20
N ASN A 319 -8.90 9.38 30.18
CA ASN A 319 -7.89 9.64 29.13
C ASN A 319 -7.39 11.10 29.22
N HIS A 320 -6.74 11.61 28.17
CA HIS A 320 -6.22 12.99 28.11
C HIS A 320 -6.92 13.83 27.02
N ILE A 321 -8.18 13.51 26.71
CA ILE A 321 -8.98 14.18 25.69
C ILE A 321 -9.30 15.61 26.14
N SER A 322 -9.16 16.58 25.25
CA SER A 322 -9.56 17.98 25.46
C SER A 322 -10.04 18.61 24.14
N TRP A 323 -9.14 19.21 23.37
CA TRP A 323 -9.38 19.96 22.13
C TRP A 323 -10.27 19.25 21.09
N ILE A 324 -10.30 17.92 21.08
CA ILE A 324 -11.19 17.08 20.26
C ILE A 324 -12.67 17.41 20.47
N VAL A 325 -13.04 17.83 21.69
CA VAL A 325 -14.42 18.17 22.10
C VAL A 325 -14.61 19.70 22.22
N GLU A 326 -13.52 20.47 22.35
CA GLU A 326 -13.55 21.93 22.47
C GLU A 326 -13.57 22.67 21.12
N ASP A 327 -12.95 22.08 20.09
CA ASP A 327 -12.68 22.71 18.79
C ASP A 327 -13.11 21.85 17.60
N MET A 328 -12.81 20.56 17.65
CA MET A 328 -12.89 19.70 16.48
C MET A 328 -14.31 19.21 16.19
N SER A 329 -14.82 19.53 15.00
CA SER A 329 -15.98 18.85 14.43
C SER A 329 -15.59 17.45 13.94
N GLY A 330 -16.53 16.50 14.03
CA GLY A 330 -16.46 15.24 13.29
C GLY A 330 -15.47 14.17 13.79
N ALA A 331 -14.84 14.34 14.96
CA ALA A 331 -14.04 13.27 15.58
C ALA A 331 -14.86 11.99 15.88
N PHE A 332 -16.16 12.16 16.16
CA PHE A 332 -17.14 11.08 16.32
C PHE A 332 -18.07 10.92 15.09
N TYR A 333 -17.69 11.47 13.93
CA TYR A 333 -18.49 11.31 12.70
C TYR A 333 -18.57 9.84 12.27
N GLY A 334 -19.62 9.50 11.52
CA GLY A 334 -19.86 8.12 11.06
C GLY A 334 -20.47 7.18 12.12
N LEU A 335 -20.36 7.49 13.41
CA LEU A 335 -20.89 6.72 14.54
C LEU A 335 -22.42 6.82 14.72
N LYS A 336 -23.17 6.66 13.62
CA LYS A 336 -24.63 6.83 13.54
C LYS A 336 -25.42 5.84 14.41
N GLN A 337 -24.81 4.73 14.82
CA GLN A 337 -25.42 3.69 15.68
C GLN A 337 -25.07 3.83 17.16
N LEU A 338 -24.30 4.86 17.54
CA LEU A 338 -23.79 5.00 18.91
C LEU A 338 -24.93 5.32 19.89
N TYR A 339 -25.08 4.47 20.91
CA TYR A 339 -26.07 4.55 21.98
C TYR A 339 -25.46 5.11 23.27
N LYS A 340 -24.20 4.75 23.59
CA LYS A 340 -23.44 5.28 24.73
C LYS A 340 -22.07 5.81 24.33
N LEU A 341 -21.73 7.00 24.84
CA LEU A 341 -20.40 7.61 24.81
C LEU A 341 -19.94 7.95 26.23
N GLY A 342 -18.84 7.34 26.67
CA GLY A 342 -18.16 7.69 27.92
C GLY A 342 -16.94 8.57 27.69
N LEU A 343 -16.89 9.75 28.31
CA LEU A 343 -15.79 10.72 28.26
C LEU A 343 -15.42 11.23 29.67
N ALA A 344 -15.84 10.55 30.72
CA ALA A 344 -15.61 10.95 32.11
C ALA A 344 -14.11 11.03 32.47
N GLY A 345 -13.72 11.96 33.34
CA GLY A 345 -12.35 12.05 33.86
C GLY A 345 -11.29 12.35 32.80
N ASN A 346 -11.65 13.14 31.78
CA ASN A 346 -10.73 13.67 30.77
C ASN A 346 -10.31 15.11 31.10
N HIS A 347 -9.64 15.78 30.17
CA HIS A 347 -9.16 17.16 30.32
C HIS A 347 -10.06 18.18 29.58
N ILE A 348 -11.35 17.91 29.43
CA ILE A 348 -12.28 18.74 28.67
C ILE A 348 -12.65 19.99 29.47
N THR A 349 -12.34 21.17 28.94
CA THR A 349 -12.60 22.49 29.57
C THR A 349 -13.72 23.29 28.88
N SER A 350 -14.13 22.90 27.68
CA SER A 350 -15.32 23.45 27.02
C SER A 350 -15.98 22.44 26.08
N LEU A 351 -17.20 22.73 25.61
CA LEU A 351 -17.91 21.88 24.65
C LEU A 351 -18.24 22.69 23.39
N ASN A 352 -17.80 22.20 22.23
CA ASN A 352 -18.09 22.78 20.92
C ASN A 352 -19.53 22.43 20.47
N GLN A 353 -20.18 23.35 19.74
CA GLN A 353 -21.51 23.13 19.15
C GLN A 353 -21.57 21.85 18.31
N ASN A 354 -20.48 21.52 17.60
CA ASN A 354 -20.40 20.41 16.66
C ASN A 354 -19.59 19.21 17.17
N ALA A 355 -19.20 19.18 18.47
CA ALA A 355 -18.40 18.10 19.05
C ALA A 355 -19.04 16.71 18.88
N PHE A 356 -20.36 16.65 18.99
CA PHE A 356 -21.16 15.42 18.96
C PHE A 356 -22.02 15.29 17.69
N ALA A 357 -21.71 16.09 16.65
CA ALA A 357 -22.50 16.14 15.42
C ALA A 357 -22.59 14.77 14.71
N GLY A 358 -23.82 14.34 14.41
CA GLY A 358 -24.11 13.06 13.74
C GLY A 358 -24.35 11.85 14.67
N LEU A 359 -24.25 12.02 15.99
CA LEU A 359 -24.55 10.97 16.99
C LEU A 359 -26.06 10.80 17.24
N ASN A 360 -26.82 10.61 16.15
CA ASN A 360 -28.28 10.70 16.12
C ASN A 360 -29.03 9.66 16.98
N ASN A 361 -28.36 8.60 17.45
CA ASN A 361 -28.94 7.57 18.32
C ASN A 361 -28.44 7.63 19.77
N LEU A 362 -27.64 8.64 20.13
CA LEU A 362 -27.01 8.71 21.45
C LEU A 362 -28.05 8.88 22.56
N LYS A 363 -28.01 7.97 23.54
CA LYS A 363 -28.90 7.97 24.71
C LYS A 363 -28.18 8.27 26.01
N VAL A 364 -26.92 7.86 26.12
CA VAL A 364 -26.13 8.01 27.35
C VAL A 364 -24.82 8.74 27.03
N LEU A 365 -24.65 9.93 27.59
CA LEU A 365 -23.42 10.72 27.51
C LEU A 365 -22.88 10.97 28.92
N ASP A 366 -21.68 10.47 29.20
CA ASP A 366 -20.98 10.71 30.47
C ASP A 366 -19.79 11.64 30.26
N LEU A 367 -19.87 12.83 30.83
CA LEU A 367 -18.85 13.87 30.85
C LEU A 367 -18.37 14.16 32.29
N SER A 368 -18.72 13.31 33.26
CA SER A 368 -18.40 13.52 34.69
C SER A 368 -16.91 13.71 34.95
N LYS A 369 -16.55 14.40 36.05
CA LYS A 369 -15.15 14.63 36.45
C LYS A 369 -14.29 15.41 35.41
N ASN A 370 -14.91 16.13 34.48
CA ASN A 370 -14.22 17.09 33.60
C ASN A 370 -14.38 18.53 34.14
N SER A 371 -13.35 19.36 33.99
CA SER A 371 -13.34 20.76 34.43
C SER A 371 -14.00 21.70 33.40
N ILE A 372 -15.20 21.35 32.95
CA ILE A 372 -15.95 22.07 31.91
C ILE A 372 -16.35 23.45 32.43
N LYS A 373 -15.88 24.50 31.76
CA LYS A 373 -16.14 25.90 32.09
C LYS A 373 -17.25 26.53 31.24
N THR A 374 -17.35 26.16 29.97
CA THR A 374 -18.29 26.77 29.02
C THR A 374 -18.83 25.75 28.02
N ILE A 375 -20.10 25.88 27.68
CA ILE A 375 -20.80 25.02 26.71
C ILE A 375 -21.33 25.95 25.61
N GLN A 376 -20.95 25.71 24.35
CA GLN A 376 -21.50 26.49 23.23
C GLN A 376 -23.00 26.20 23.03
N GLU A 377 -23.73 27.20 22.52
CA GLU A 377 -25.16 27.08 22.24
C GLU A 377 -25.45 25.87 21.34
N ASN A 378 -26.46 25.09 21.71
CA ASN A 378 -26.87 23.87 21.00
C ASN A 378 -25.78 22.78 20.88
N ALA A 379 -24.78 22.72 21.79
CA ALA A 379 -23.76 21.65 21.77
C ALA A 379 -24.30 20.22 21.98
N PHE A 380 -25.53 20.05 22.48
CA PHE A 380 -26.23 18.77 22.51
C PHE A 380 -27.16 18.55 21.30
N GLY A 381 -27.33 19.58 20.46
CA GLY A 381 -28.11 19.58 19.23
C GLY A 381 -29.53 19.02 19.41
N SER A 382 -29.96 18.24 18.42
CA SER A 382 -31.18 17.43 18.46
C SER A 382 -30.90 15.98 18.89
N MET A 383 -29.79 15.70 19.59
CA MET A 383 -29.49 14.34 20.05
C MET A 383 -30.57 13.87 21.03
N PRO A 384 -31.16 12.67 20.84
CA PRO A 384 -32.30 12.22 21.61
C PRO A 384 -31.86 11.59 22.94
N LEU A 385 -31.02 12.29 23.70
CA LEU A 385 -30.42 11.84 24.96
C LEU A 385 -31.49 11.41 25.97
N ALA A 386 -31.15 10.41 26.78
CA ALA A 386 -31.95 9.94 27.91
C ALA A 386 -31.23 10.17 29.25
N MET A 387 -29.89 10.18 29.25
CA MET A 387 -29.06 10.42 30.44
C MET A 387 -27.83 11.28 30.07
N LEU A 388 -27.58 12.32 30.87
CA LEU A 388 -26.42 13.22 30.74
C LEU A 388 -25.76 13.39 32.12
N THR A 389 -24.56 12.86 32.29
CA THR A 389 -23.77 13.03 33.51
C THR A 389 -22.68 14.09 33.26
N MET A 390 -22.53 15.07 34.16
CA MET A 390 -21.52 16.14 34.01
C MET A 390 -20.71 16.43 35.28
N ASP A 391 -21.34 16.40 36.45
CA ASP A 391 -20.73 16.48 37.79
C ASP A 391 -19.58 17.50 37.89
N THR A 392 -19.84 18.72 37.42
CA THR A 392 -18.83 19.78 37.27
C THR A 392 -19.20 21.03 38.07
N SER A 393 -18.22 21.68 38.67
CA SER A 393 -18.36 22.89 39.48
C SER A 393 -17.58 24.08 38.91
N SER A 394 -17.21 24.02 37.62
CA SER A 394 -16.30 24.99 36.98
C SER A 394 -17.00 25.99 36.05
N LEU A 395 -18.34 25.98 35.97
CA LEU A 395 -19.07 26.69 34.92
C LEU A 395 -19.06 28.22 35.06
N LEU A 396 -18.89 28.90 33.93
CA LEU A 396 -19.24 30.30 33.75
C LEU A 396 -20.73 30.38 33.35
N CYS A 397 -21.56 30.84 34.29
CA CYS A 397 -22.98 31.03 34.14
C CYS A 397 -23.29 32.49 33.80
N ASP A 398 -22.83 32.93 32.63
CA ASP A 398 -23.27 34.19 32.00
C ASP A 398 -24.41 33.91 30.99
N CYS A 399 -24.83 34.93 30.23
CA CYS A 399 -25.95 34.80 29.30
C CYS A 399 -25.70 33.82 28.13
N ALA A 400 -24.45 33.38 27.89
CA ALA A 400 -24.17 32.34 26.90
C ALA A 400 -24.53 30.92 27.39
N LEU A 401 -24.86 30.75 28.68
CA LEU A 401 -25.32 29.48 29.26
C LEU A 401 -26.85 29.41 29.46
N THR A 402 -27.59 30.50 29.24
CA THR A 402 -29.05 30.58 29.44
C THR A 402 -29.81 29.46 28.72
N TRP A 403 -29.43 29.17 27.47
CA TRP A 403 -30.02 28.09 26.66
C TRP A 403 -29.90 26.71 27.34
N PHE A 404 -28.84 26.46 28.11
CA PHE A 404 -28.59 25.15 28.73
C PHE A 404 -29.51 24.90 29.92
N SER A 405 -29.81 25.93 30.72
CA SER A 405 -30.80 25.82 31.80
C SER A 405 -32.22 25.65 31.24
N LEU A 406 -32.56 26.37 30.16
CA LEU A 406 -33.82 26.20 29.42
C LEU A 406 -33.93 24.80 28.78
N TRP A 407 -32.87 24.30 28.16
CA TRP A 407 -32.81 22.97 27.55
C TRP A 407 -32.98 21.87 28.60
N LEU A 408 -32.24 21.92 29.71
CA LEU A 408 -32.42 20.98 30.82
C LEU A 408 -33.88 20.97 31.32
N SER A 409 -34.45 22.15 31.56
CA SER A 409 -35.81 22.33 32.09
C SER A 409 -36.94 21.91 31.14
N SER A 410 -36.68 21.85 29.83
CA SER A 410 -37.64 21.42 28.80
C SER A 410 -37.38 20.00 28.26
N SER A 411 -36.20 19.43 28.54
CA SER A 411 -35.84 18.06 28.18
C SER A 411 -36.48 17.01 29.11
N SER A 412 -36.46 15.75 28.66
CA SER A 412 -36.74 14.57 29.51
C SER A 412 -35.45 13.83 29.90
N VAL A 413 -34.30 14.50 29.83
CA VAL A 413 -32.99 13.93 30.17
C VAL A 413 -32.86 13.71 31.67
N GLN A 414 -32.40 12.50 32.06
CA GLN A 414 -31.88 12.26 33.39
C GLN A 414 -30.51 12.95 33.52
N PHE A 415 -30.53 14.17 34.03
CA PHE A 415 -29.34 14.97 34.33
C PHE A 415 -28.76 14.62 35.70
N SER A 416 -27.44 14.69 35.86
CA SER A 416 -26.80 14.64 37.18
C SER A 416 -26.80 16.01 37.86
N GLN A 417 -25.64 16.64 38.07
CA GLN A 417 -25.52 17.97 38.65
C GLN A 417 -24.45 18.79 37.94
N ALA A 418 -24.64 20.10 37.88
CA ALA A 418 -23.60 21.06 37.49
C ALA A 418 -23.79 22.38 38.23
N PHE A 419 -22.69 22.96 38.70
CA PHE A 419 -22.65 24.13 39.55
C PHE A 419 -21.83 25.25 38.89
N CYS A 420 -22.25 26.48 39.14
CA CYS A 420 -21.57 27.68 38.65
C CYS A 420 -20.35 28.01 39.53
N ALA A 421 -19.19 28.25 38.91
CA ALA A 421 -18.04 28.90 39.55
C ALA A 421 -18.13 30.43 39.46
N TYR A 422 -18.70 30.94 38.35
CA TYR A 422 -18.77 32.36 38.04
C TYR A 422 -20.11 32.73 37.40
N PRO A 423 -20.59 33.99 37.53
CA PRO A 423 -20.06 35.06 38.38
C PRO A 423 -20.26 34.76 39.88
N GLY A 424 -19.52 35.44 40.76
CA GLY A 424 -19.52 35.17 42.21
C GLY A 424 -20.89 35.24 42.91
N LYS A 425 -21.87 35.96 42.34
CA LYS A 425 -23.28 35.97 42.81
C LYS A 425 -24.01 34.63 42.63
N LEU A 426 -23.53 33.80 41.71
CA LEU A 426 -24.08 32.49 41.36
C LEU A 426 -23.17 31.33 41.80
N GLN A 427 -22.03 31.62 42.46
CA GLN A 427 -21.07 30.60 42.86
C GLN A 427 -21.73 29.51 43.72
N ASP A 428 -21.38 28.26 43.44
CA ASP A 428 -21.85 27.05 44.11
C ASP A 428 -23.38 26.81 44.03
N LYS A 429 -24.12 27.61 43.25
CA LYS A 429 -25.52 27.33 42.87
C LYS A 429 -25.58 26.28 41.74
N LEU A 430 -26.58 25.40 41.81
CA LEU A 430 -26.89 24.42 40.77
C LEU A 430 -27.52 25.13 39.55
N VAL A 431 -27.09 24.82 38.32
CA VAL A 431 -27.55 25.51 37.10
C VAL A 431 -29.08 25.52 36.94
N THR A 432 -29.75 24.42 37.28
CA THR A 432 -31.20 24.25 37.19
C THR A 432 -31.98 24.91 38.34
N SER A 433 -31.32 25.50 39.33
CA SER A 433 -31.95 26.26 40.42
C SER A 433 -31.83 27.78 40.27
N ILE A 434 -31.24 28.26 39.18
CA ILE A 434 -30.98 29.69 38.93
C ILE A 434 -32.07 30.23 38.00
N PRO A 435 -32.74 31.35 38.33
CA PRO A 435 -33.69 32.02 37.44
C PRO A 435 -33.05 32.39 36.11
N ILE A 436 -33.82 32.38 35.02
CA ILE A 436 -33.31 32.61 33.66
C ILE A 436 -32.77 34.04 33.49
N GLU A 437 -33.38 34.99 34.19
CA GLU A 437 -33.01 36.40 34.31
C GLU A 437 -31.71 36.65 35.10
N ASP A 438 -31.24 35.70 35.92
CA ASP A 438 -29.98 35.81 36.68
C ASP A 438 -28.74 35.51 35.80
N PHE A 439 -28.91 34.86 34.64
CA PHE A 439 -27.85 34.56 33.67
C PHE A 439 -27.49 35.80 32.83
N LEU A 440 -26.86 36.78 33.48
CA LEU A 440 -26.48 38.05 32.86
C LEU A 440 -25.06 38.00 32.30
N CYS A 441 -24.87 38.53 31.08
CA CYS A 441 -23.54 38.85 30.57
C CYS A 441 -23.04 40.17 31.18
N ALA A 442 -21.73 40.26 31.42
CA ALA A 442 -21.14 41.46 31.99
C ALA A 442 -21.16 42.62 30.98
N GLU A 443 -21.59 43.80 31.44
CA GLU A 443 -21.72 45.03 30.64
C GLU A 443 -20.39 45.44 29.97
N ASN A 444 -19.26 45.15 30.63
CA ASN A 444 -17.91 45.39 30.14
C ASN A 444 -17.40 44.31 29.15
N GLY A 445 -18.27 43.41 28.66
CA GLY A 445 -17.94 42.30 27.75
C GLY A 445 -17.56 40.99 28.46
N SER A 446 -17.38 39.90 27.69
CA SER A 446 -17.19 38.55 28.27
C SER A 446 -15.85 38.38 29.02
N PRO A 447 -15.86 37.71 30.19
CA PRO A 447 -14.65 37.34 30.91
C PRO A 447 -13.94 36.12 30.30
N LYS A 448 -14.58 35.39 29.38
CA LYS A 448 -13.92 34.42 28.49
C LYS A 448 -13.01 35.17 27.49
N PRO A 449 -11.90 34.59 26.99
CA PRO A 449 -11.18 35.20 25.88
C PRO A 449 -12.00 35.15 24.59
N ILE A 450 -11.91 36.20 23.78
CA ILE A 450 -12.49 36.30 22.44
C ILE A 450 -11.34 36.56 21.46
N ILE A 451 -11.25 35.77 20.39
CA ILE A 451 -10.25 35.98 19.34
C ILE A 451 -10.73 37.10 18.42
N THR A 452 -9.87 38.09 18.20
CA THR A 452 -10.13 39.32 17.42
C THR A 452 -9.30 39.39 16.14
N GLU A 453 -8.28 38.53 15.99
CA GLU A 453 -7.54 38.32 14.75
C GLU A 453 -7.14 36.84 14.65
N ASN A 454 -7.73 36.13 13.68
CA ASN A 454 -7.36 34.76 13.36
C ASN A 454 -6.03 34.70 12.57
N PRO A 455 -5.24 33.62 12.71
CA PRO A 455 -4.07 33.41 11.89
C PRO A 455 -4.50 33.18 10.44
N ARG A 456 -3.74 33.75 9.49
CA ARG A 456 -4.00 33.62 8.06
C ARG A 456 -3.14 32.51 7.47
N SER A 457 -3.69 31.74 6.54
CA SER A 457 -2.91 30.79 5.73
C SER A 457 -1.82 31.52 4.94
N VAL A 458 -0.62 30.92 4.85
CA VAL A 458 0.54 31.51 4.17
C VAL A 458 1.19 30.46 3.27
N VAL A 459 1.55 30.88 2.06
CA VAL A 459 2.43 30.13 1.16
C VAL A 459 3.78 30.84 1.15
N ALA A 460 4.86 30.14 1.46
CA ALA A 460 6.20 30.73 1.56
C ALA A 460 7.26 29.80 0.95
N VAL A 461 8.30 30.37 0.35
CA VAL A 461 9.45 29.60 -0.13
C VAL A 461 10.40 29.27 1.03
N SER A 462 10.90 28.04 1.08
CA SER A 462 11.90 27.59 2.05
C SER A 462 13.09 28.56 2.13
N GLY A 463 13.48 28.94 3.35
CA GLY A 463 14.49 29.98 3.60
C GLY A 463 13.92 31.38 3.88
N ALA A 464 12.67 31.68 3.51
CA ALA A 464 12.03 32.97 3.79
C ALA A 464 11.85 33.26 5.29
N LYS A 465 11.67 34.54 5.65
CA LYS A 465 11.22 34.97 6.98
C LYS A 465 9.74 35.34 6.95
N ILE A 466 8.93 34.67 7.77
CA ILE A 466 7.49 34.95 7.94
C ILE A 466 7.08 34.89 9.42
N HIS A 467 5.82 35.23 9.71
CA HIS A 467 5.19 34.95 11.00
C HIS A 467 3.70 34.67 10.84
N LEU A 468 3.12 33.95 11.80
CA LEU A 468 1.67 33.87 12.00
C LEU A 468 1.28 34.74 13.20
N SER A 469 0.20 35.51 13.10
CA SER A 469 -0.34 36.35 14.17
C SER A 469 -1.64 35.77 14.71
N CYS A 470 -1.91 35.97 16.00
CA CYS A 470 -3.17 35.64 16.64
C CYS A 470 -3.44 36.68 17.72
N LYS A 471 -4.61 37.34 17.71
CA LYS A 471 -4.96 38.38 18.69
C LYS A 471 -6.23 38.02 19.44
N ALA A 472 -6.26 38.29 20.73
CA ALA A 472 -7.45 38.07 21.55
C ALA A 472 -7.64 39.20 22.57
N TRP A 473 -8.85 39.25 23.13
CA TRP A 473 -9.27 40.22 24.13
C TRP A 473 -10.16 39.52 25.18
N SER A 474 -10.28 40.11 26.37
CA SER A 474 -11.21 39.70 27.41
C SER A 474 -11.47 40.88 28.35
N SER A 475 -12.64 40.93 28.98
CA SER A 475 -12.94 41.93 30.03
C SER A 475 -12.32 41.59 31.39
N ALA A 476 -11.89 40.34 31.58
CA ALA A 476 -11.35 39.88 32.85
C ALA A 476 -9.92 40.39 33.10
N ASN A 477 -9.62 40.76 34.34
CA ASN A 477 -8.26 41.03 34.82
C ASN A 477 -7.49 39.71 35.06
N SER A 478 -7.39 38.87 34.02
CA SER A 478 -6.78 37.55 34.02
C SER A 478 -5.92 37.40 32.76
N SER A 479 -4.63 37.14 32.94
CA SER A 479 -3.65 37.10 31.85
C SER A 479 -4.03 36.09 30.78
N LEU A 480 -4.08 36.54 29.52
CA LEU A 480 -4.33 35.67 28.38
C LEU A 480 -3.10 34.80 28.09
N VAL A 481 -3.26 33.49 28.24
CA VAL A 481 -2.23 32.49 27.89
C VAL A 481 -2.49 32.03 26.47
N PHE A 482 -1.51 32.24 25.59
CA PHE A 482 -1.53 31.81 24.20
C PHE A 482 -0.70 30.53 24.02
N LYS A 483 -1.25 29.54 23.33
CA LYS A 483 -0.55 28.34 22.86
C LYS A 483 -0.72 28.23 21.35
N TRP A 484 0.23 27.58 20.68
CA TRP A 484 0.13 27.26 19.27
C TRP A 484 0.23 25.75 19.07
N LYS A 485 -0.65 25.21 18.23
CA LYS A 485 -0.60 23.84 17.72
C LYS A 485 -0.25 23.81 16.23
N ARG A 486 0.39 22.72 15.81
CA ARG A 486 0.58 22.35 14.39
C ARG A 486 0.11 20.91 14.20
N ASN A 487 -0.77 20.68 13.24
CA ASN A 487 -1.35 19.36 12.95
C ASN A 487 -1.97 18.69 14.20
N ASN A 488 -2.49 19.52 15.12
CA ASN A 488 -3.01 19.19 16.45
C ASN A 488 -1.98 18.84 17.56
N ASP A 489 -0.67 18.88 17.28
CA ASP A 489 0.41 18.76 18.27
C ASP A 489 0.84 20.13 18.84
N ASP A 490 1.23 20.20 20.12
CA ASP A 490 1.69 21.44 20.78
C ASP A 490 3.11 21.87 20.33
N ILE A 491 3.30 23.16 20.03
CA ILE A 491 4.57 23.71 19.53
C ILE A 491 5.42 24.23 20.70
N HIS A 492 6.27 23.38 21.27
CA HIS A 492 7.18 23.77 22.37
C HIS A 492 8.48 24.47 21.91
N SER A 493 8.88 24.32 20.64
CA SER A 493 10.25 24.66 20.17
C SER A 493 10.41 26.06 19.57
N ARG A 494 9.33 26.83 19.38
CA ARG A 494 9.36 28.14 18.71
C ARG A 494 8.93 29.24 19.67
N LYS A 495 9.67 30.35 19.67
CA LYS A 495 9.32 31.54 20.46
C LYS A 495 8.09 32.21 19.86
N ALA A 496 6.99 32.19 20.61
CA ALA A 496 5.82 33.02 20.35
C ALA A 496 5.96 34.33 21.12
N ASN A 497 6.18 35.45 20.43
CA ASN A 497 6.34 36.76 21.05
C ASN A 497 4.96 37.36 21.38
N MET A 498 4.76 37.77 22.63
CA MET A 498 3.52 38.39 23.12
C MET A 498 3.64 39.92 23.17
N ILE A 499 2.84 40.63 22.38
CA ILE A 499 2.81 42.10 22.34
C ILE A 499 1.35 42.55 22.23
N ASN A 500 0.86 43.39 23.15
CA ASN A 500 -0.50 43.96 23.14
C ASN A 500 -1.61 42.91 22.85
N ASN A 501 -1.64 41.85 23.66
CA ASN A 501 -2.54 40.68 23.53
C ASN A 501 -2.54 40.03 22.12
N THR A 502 -1.44 40.19 21.38
CA THR A 502 -1.17 39.55 20.10
C THR A 502 0.01 38.60 20.26
N SER A 503 -0.20 37.32 19.95
CA SER A 503 0.85 36.31 19.85
C SER A 503 1.37 36.25 18.42
N ARG A 504 2.69 36.30 18.25
CA ARG A 504 3.35 36.12 16.94
C ARG A 504 4.28 34.93 16.96
N LEU A 505 3.99 33.94 16.12
CA LEU A 505 4.81 32.74 15.91
C LEU A 505 5.75 32.99 14.71
N GLU A 506 7.05 33.16 14.98
CA GLU A 506 8.05 33.53 13.97
C GLU A 506 8.73 32.33 13.29
N PHE A 507 9.05 32.49 12.00
CA PHE A 507 9.81 31.55 11.17
C PHE A 507 10.94 32.32 10.50
N SER A 508 12.20 32.01 10.85
CA SER A 508 13.34 32.85 10.48
C SER A 508 14.67 32.07 10.56
N PRO A 509 15.05 31.28 9.53
CA PRO A 509 14.31 30.99 8.30
C PRO A 509 13.23 29.91 8.48
N ILE A 510 12.26 29.85 7.57
CA ILE A 510 11.31 28.74 7.45
C ILE A 510 11.94 27.50 6.79
N GLN A 511 11.57 26.31 7.25
CA GLN A 511 12.03 25.01 6.74
C GLN A 511 10.87 24.20 6.13
N PRO A 512 11.12 23.22 5.24
CA PRO A 512 10.05 22.38 4.66
C PRO A 512 9.26 21.62 5.74
N SER A 513 9.96 21.20 6.80
CA SER A 513 9.38 20.57 8.00
C SER A 513 8.47 21.49 8.82
N ASP A 514 8.29 22.75 8.44
CA ASP A 514 7.35 23.70 9.05
C ASP A 514 5.97 23.72 8.37
N GLY A 515 5.77 22.97 7.28
CA GLY A 515 4.45 22.84 6.66
C GLY A 515 3.41 22.22 7.61
N GLY A 516 2.16 22.68 7.54
CA GLY A 516 1.06 22.10 8.32
C GLY A 516 -0.13 23.03 8.56
N LYS A 517 -1.14 22.50 9.26
CA LYS A 517 -2.29 23.26 9.77
C LYS A 517 -1.95 23.82 11.15
N TYR A 518 -1.84 25.14 11.26
CA TYR A 518 -1.53 25.87 12.49
C TYR A 518 -2.79 26.39 13.16
N GLN A 519 -2.83 26.33 14.50
CA GLN A 519 -3.93 26.88 15.28
C GLN A 519 -3.40 27.57 16.53
N CYS A 520 -3.87 28.79 16.77
CA CYS A 520 -3.71 29.48 18.03
C CYS A 520 -4.85 29.11 19.00
N ILE A 521 -4.49 28.88 20.26
CA ILE A 521 -5.40 28.59 21.37
C ILE A 521 -5.18 29.67 22.42
N VAL A 522 -6.25 30.28 22.93
CA VAL A 522 -6.18 31.32 23.96
C VAL A 522 -7.02 30.91 25.16
N SER A 523 -6.40 30.91 26.34
CA SER A 523 -7.04 30.51 27.60
C SER A 523 -6.81 31.52 28.72
N ASN A 524 -7.80 31.69 29.59
CA ASN A 524 -7.66 32.37 30.88
C ASN A 524 -8.41 31.60 31.97
N ASN A 525 -8.62 32.21 33.15
CA ASN A 525 -9.30 31.55 34.26
C ASN A 525 -10.76 31.13 33.94
N PHE A 526 -11.43 31.81 33.01
CA PHE A 526 -12.86 31.64 32.70
C PHE A 526 -13.13 30.70 31.52
N GLY A 527 -12.15 30.46 30.64
CA GLY A 527 -12.30 29.51 29.54
C GLY A 527 -11.20 29.51 28.51
N THR A 528 -11.36 28.62 27.53
CA THR A 528 -10.50 28.44 26.36
C THR A 528 -11.28 28.81 25.09
N VAL A 529 -10.59 29.37 24.10
CA VAL A 529 -11.06 29.54 22.72
C VAL A 529 -9.98 29.14 21.72
N TYR A 530 -10.42 28.75 20.54
CA TYR A 530 -9.59 28.24 19.44
C TYR A 530 -9.81 29.12 18.21
N SER A 531 -8.74 29.38 17.48
CA SER A 531 -8.76 30.15 16.24
C SER A 531 -9.09 29.26 15.03
N GLU A 532 -9.41 29.90 13.91
CA GLU A 532 -9.42 29.21 12.60
C GLU A 532 -8.05 28.59 12.28
N LYS A 533 -8.04 27.48 11.54
CA LYS A 533 -6.83 26.70 11.24
C LYS A 533 -6.14 27.24 9.99
N ALA A 534 -5.08 28.01 10.19
CA ALA A 534 -4.22 28.54 9.12
C ALA A 534 -3.37 27.44 8.47
N VAL A 535 -3.36 27.34 7.14
CA VAL A 535 -2.48 26.42 6.41
C VAL A 535 -1.17 27.12 6.09
N LEU A 536 -0.05 26.58 6.60
CA LEU A 536 1.29 26.98 6.21
C LEU A 536 1.81 26.00 5.15
N THR A 537 1.99 26.49 3.92
CA THR A 537 2.55 25.72 2.80
C THR A 537 3.97 26.19 2.52
N VAL A 538 4.94 25.29 2.63
CA VAL A 538 6.36 25.60 2.39
C VAL A 538 6.79 25.04 1.04
N LEU A 539 7.06 25.93 0.09
CA LEU A 539 7.50 25.58 -1.25
C LEU A 539 9.03 25.42 -1.30
N VAL A 540 9.53 24.39 -1.97
CA VAL A 540 10.97 24.17 -2.19
C VAL A 540 11.30 24.39 -3.67
N LEU A 541 12.27 25.26 -3.93
CA LEU A 541 12.76 25.57 -5.27
C LEU A 541 13.24 24.32 -6.02
N PRO A 542 13.04 24.23 -7.36
CA PRO A 542 13.57 23.13 -8.16
C PRO A 542 15.10 23.09 -8.13
N ILE A 543 15.66 21.94 -7.76
CA ILE A 543 17.10 21.66 -7.77
C ILE A 543 17.36 20.52 -8.76
N MET A 544 18.22 20.75 -9.75
CA MET A 544 18.66 19.70 -10.69
C MET A 544 19.52 18.67 -9.97
N VAL A 545 18.97 17.47 -9.76
CA VAL A 545 19.69 16.27 -9.27
C VAL A 545 20.50 15.63 -10.38
N LYS A 546 19.99 15.67 -11.62
CA LYS A 546 20.74 15.36 -12.84
C LYS A 546 20.64 16.51 -13.82
N LYS A 547 21.75 16.82 -14.47
CA LYS A 547 21.84 17.77 -15.59
C LYS A 547 22.31 17.01 -16.83
N PRO A 548 21.80 17.34 -18.03
CA PRO A 548 22.30 16.70 -19.24
C PRO A 548 23.75 17.14 -19.51
N GLY A 549 24.55 16.22 -20.02
CA GLY A 549 25.89 16.51 -20.55
C GLY A 549 25.87 16.61 -22.08
N ASN A 550 26.87 17.26 -22.66
CA ASN A 550 27.04 17.31 -24.12
C ASN A 550 27.24 15.90 -24.68
N VAL A 551 26.61 15.59 -25.82
CA VAL A 551 26.60 14.26 -26.44
C VAL A 551 27.02 14.37 -27.90
N THR A 552 27.92 13.49 -28.34
CA THR A 552 28.26 13.29 -29.76
C THR A 552 28.09 11.83 -30.12
N VAL A 553 27.27 11.54 -31.14
CA VAL A 553 26.93 10.17 -31.58
C VAL A 553 27.08 9.99 -33.08
N ARG A 554 26.94 8.75 -33.56
CA ARG A 554 26.82 8.46 -35.00
C ARG A 554 25.35 8.52 -35.45
N ALA A 555 25.11 8.79 -36.72
CA ALA A 555 23.80 8.66 -37.34
C ALA A 555 23.29 7.22 -37.15
N GLY A 556 21.98 7.07 -36.90
CA GLY A 556 21.37 5.79 -36.54
C GLY A 556 21.53 5.38 -35.06
N SER A 557 22.42 6.00 -34.28
CA SER A 557 22.53 5.72 -32.84
C SER A 557 21.32 6.22 -32.04
N THR A 558 21.12 5.65 -30.85
CA THR A 558 20.19 6.20 -29.85
C THR A 558 20.91 7.24 -28.99
N VAL A 559 20.37 8.46 -28.94
CA VAL A 559 20.78 9.53 -28.03
C VAL A 559 20.03 9.39 -26.71
N LYS A 560 20.71 9.73 -25.62
CA LYS A 560 20.17 9.77 -24.26
C LYS A 560 20.59 11.07 -23.58
N LEU A 561 19.62 11.85 -23.11
CA LEU A 561 19.83 13.04 -22.27
C LEU A 561 19.08 12.85 -20.95
N GLU A 562 19.81 12.82 -19.83
CA GLU A 562 19.20 12.70 -18.50
C GLU A 562 18.98 14.09 -17.88
N CYS A 563 17.81 14.32 -17.28
CA CYS A 563 17.56 15.53 -16.51
C CYS A 563 16.47 15.29 -15.46
N ALA A 564 16.87 15.34 -14.20
CA ALA A 564 16.06 15.01 -13.03
C ALA A 564 16.10 16.17 -12.04
N ALA A 565 14.96 16.54 -11.48
CA ALA A 565 14.87 17.66 -10.53
C ALA A 565 13.97 17.33 -9.34
N THR A 566 14.40 17.78 -8.17
CA THR A 566 13.63 17.68 -6.91
C THR A 566 13.17 19.07 -6.47
N GLY A 567 12.00 19.13 -5.84
CA GLY A 567 11.39 20.35 -5.31
C GLY A 567 10.04 19.99 -4.70
N GLU A 568 9.39 20.96 -4.05
CA GLU A 568 8.08 20.77 -3.42
C GLU A 568 7.17 21.96 -3.79
N PRO A 569 6.08 21.76 -4.56
CA PRO A 569 5.68 20.53 -5.25
C PRO A 569 6.74 19.99 -6.22
N LEU A 570 6.66 18.69 -6.52
CA LEU A 570 7.55 18.02 -7.47
C LEU A 570 7.58 18.77 -8.81
N PRO A 571 8.76 19.17 -9.32
CA PRO A 571 8.84 19.99 -10.53
C PRO A 571 8.54 19.20 -11.79
N GLN A 572 7.78 19.81 -12.70
CA GLN A 572 7.58 19.31 -14.05
C GLN A 572 8.83 19.58 -14.87
N VAL A 573 9.37 18.53 -15.52
CA VAL A 573 10.55 18.59 -16.38
C VAL A 573 10.09 18.70 -17.84
N GLY A 574 10.44 19.82 -18.48
CA GLY A 574 10.26 20.07 -19.91
C GLY A 574 11.60 20.17 -20.65
N TRP A 575 11.55 20.04 -21.97
CA TRP A 575 12.70 20.19 -22.84
C TRP A 575 12.43 21.22 -23.94
N GLN A 576 13.47 21.92 -24.37
CA GLN A 576 13.51 22.76 -25.56
C GLN A 576 14.70 22.38 -26.44
N LYS A 577 14.60 22.60 -27.75
CA LYS A 577 15.70 22.51 -28.72
C LYS A 577 15.92 23.89 -29.35
N ASP A 578 17.15 24.38 -29.27
CA ASP A 578 17.58 25.69 -29.82
C ASP A 578 16.68 26.87 -29.35
N GLY A 579 16.14 26.77 -28.13
CA GLY A 579 15.21 27.73 -27.53
C GLY A 579 13.73 27.54 -27.91
N GLY A 580 13.43 26.70 -28.90
CA GLY A 580 12.08 26.35 -29.34
C GLY A 580 11.54 25.03 -28.75
N THR A 581 10.27 24.74 -29.05
CA THR A 581 9.59 23.49 -28.68
C THR A 581 9.49 22.49 -29.84
N GLU A 582 10.11 22.79 -30.99
CA GLU A 582 10.10 21.90 -32.16
C GLU A 582 11.26 20.90 -32.13
N PHE A 583 10.93 19.63 -32.31
CA PHE A 583 11.89 18.53 -32.35
C PHE A 583 11.68 17.72 -33.64
N PRO A 584 12.64 17.70 -34.59
CA PRO A 584 12.54 16.88 -35.80
C PRO A 584 12.30 15.40 -35.48
N ALA A 585 12.98 14.88 -34.46
CA ALA A 585 12.76 13.53 -33.95
C ALA A 585 11.33 13.28 -33.40
N ALA A 586 10.60 14.29 -32.90
CA ALA A 586 9.23 14.10 -32.44
C ALA A 586 8.24 13.97 -33.60
N GLN A 587 8.39 14.79 -34.65
CA GLN A 587 7.58 14.69 -35.87
C GLN A 587 7.72 13.30 -36.50
N GLU A 588 8.94 12.76 -36.52
CA GLU A 588 9.26 11.41 -37.02
C GLU A 588 8.99 10.28 -36.02
N ARG A 589 8.39 10.56 -34.85
CA ARG A 589 8.10 9.60 -33.76
C ARG A 589 9.33 8.85 -33.20
N ARG A 590 10.53 9.41 -33.41
CA ARG A 590 11.82 8.93 -32.91
C ARG A 590 12.17 9.46 -31.52
N MET A 591 11.45 10.46 -31.01
CA MET A 591 11.63 11.02 -29.67
C MET A 591 10.77 10.30 -28.64
N HIS A 592 11.35 9.91 -27.51
CA HIS A 592 10.65 9.29 -26.39
C HIS A 592 11.06 9.93 -25.06
N VAL A 593 10.07 10.39 -24.29
CA VAL A 593 10.25 10.84 -22.90
C VAL A 593 9.65 9.76 -21.99
N MET A 594 10.37 9.35 -20.96
CA MET A 594 9.92 8.31 -20.03
C MET A 594 9.68 8.93 -18.64
N PRO A 595 8.41 9.20 -18.25
CA PRO A 595 8.09 9.97 -17.04
C PRO A 595 8.52 9.34 -15.70
N THR A 596 8.94 8.08 -15.70
CA THR A 596 9.41 7.35 -14.50
C THR A 596 10.92 7.41 -14.29
N ASP A 597 11.68 7.87 -15.30
CA ASP A 597 13.13 7.67 -15.37
C ASP A 597 13.93 8.98 -15.40
N ASP A 598 13.26 10.12 -15.64
CA ASP A 598 13.88 11.44 -15.87
C ASP A 598 14.87 11.45 -17.06
N VAL A 599 14.51 10.75 -18.14
CA VAL A 599 15.34 10.63 -19.36
C VAL A 599 14.56 10.90 -20.65
N PHE A 600 15.21 11.70 -21.51
CA PHE A 600 14.83 12.01 -22.88
C PHE A 600 15.68 11.17 -23.85
N TYR A 601 15.04 10.50 -24.81
CA TYR A 601 15.69 9.68 -25.83
C TYR A 601 15.34 10.14 -27.24
N ILE A 602 16.31 10.04 -28.16
CA ILE A 602 16.07 10.05 -29.61
C ILE A 602 16.65 8.76 -30.18
N ILE A 603 15.80 7.87 -30.68
CA ILE A 603 16.24 6.67 -31.42
C ILE A 603 16.56 7.02 -32.88
N ASN A 604 17.44 6.25 -33.52
CA ASN A 604 17.80 6.43 -34.93
C ASN A 604 18.14 7.91 -35.27
N ALA A 605 19.10 8.49 -34.55
CA ALA A 605 19.42 9.90 -34.61
C ALA A 605 19.93 10.32 -36.00
N LYS A 606 19.52 11.51 -36.45
CA LYS A 606 19.86 12.11 -37.75
C LYS A 606 20.70 13.39 -37.55
N PRO A 607 21.48 13.83 -38.55
CA PRO A 607 22.19 15.13 -38.50
C PRO A 607 21.30 16.30 -38.06
N SER A 608 20.04 16.33 -38.53
CA SER A 608 19.00 17.32 -38.18
C SER A 608 18.61 17.39 -36.71
N ASP A 609 18.87 16.34 -35.92
CA ASP A 609 18.56 16.33 -34.49
C ASP A 609 19.61 17.11 -33.67
N SER A 610 20.77 17.44 -34.26
CA SER A 610 21.83 18.22 -33.61
C SER A 610 21.33 19.62 -33.20
N GLY A 611 21.83 20.15 -32.07
CA GLY A 611 21.43 21.44 -31.52
C GLY A 611 21.67 21.56 -30.01
N LEU A 612 21.26 22.68 -29.43
CA LEU A 612 21.28 22.94 -27.99
C LEU A 612 19.97 22.47 -27.34
N TYR A 613 20.06 21.48 -26.46
CA TYR A 613 18.94 20.94 -25.69
C TYR A 613 18.93 21.56 -24.30
N SER A 614 17.88 22.32 -23.99
CA SER A 614 17.67 22.95 -22.69
C SER A 614 16.61 22.18 -21.91
N CYS A 615 17.01 21.56 -20.80
CA CYS A 615 16.09 20.99 -19.83
C CYS A 615 15.65 22.08 -18.85
N ILE A 616 14.34 22.21 -18.65
CA ILE A 616 13.72 23.20 -17.76
C ILE A 616 12.86 22.47 -16.74
N ALA A 617 13.19 22.60 -15.45
CA ALA A 617 12.41 22.03 -14.36
C ALA A 617 11.69 23.14 -13.57
N LYS A 618 10.36 23.05 -13.49
CA LYS A 618 9.49 24.12 -12.96
C LYS A 618 8.47 23.59 -11.95
N ASN A 619 8.30 24.32 -10.85
CA ASN A 619 7.16 24.17 -9.94
C ASN A 619 6.59 25.57 -9.60
N THR A 620 5.73 25.66 -8.59
CA THR A 620 5.16 26.94 -8.10
C THR A 620 6.15 27.78 -7.29
N ALA A 621 7.26 27.21 -6.82
CA ALA A 621 8.33 27.94 -6.11
C ALA A 621 9.24 28.70 -7.07
N GLY A 622 9.48 28.16 -8.27
CA GLY A 622 10.40 28.74 -9.25
C GLY A 622 10.72 27.82 -10.43
N THR A 623 11.85 28.06 -11.08
CA THR A 623 12.30 27.31 -12.27
C THR A 623 13.82 27.26 -12.32
N VAL A 624 14.37 26.12 -12.74
CA VAL A 624 15.82 25.92 -12.98
C VAL A 624 16.03 25.33 -14.37
N THR A 625 17.11 25.71 -15.03
CA THR A 625 17.43 25.28 -16.42
C THR A 625 18.85 24.70 -16.48
N ALA A 626 19.06 23.67 -17.30
CA ALA A 626 20.37 23.10 -17.60
C ALA A 626 20.45 22.70 -19.08
N ASN A 627 21.57 23.05 -19.74
CA ASN A 627 21.72 22.94 -21.18
C ASN A 627 22.78 21.90 -21.58
N ALA A 628 22.58 21.23 -22.70
CA ALA A 628 23.53 20.31 -23.31
C ALA A 628 23.50 20.39 -24.85
N THR A 629 24.65 20.30 -25.50
CA THR A 629 24.75 20.25 -26.96
C THR A 629 24.72 18.80 -27.46
N LEU A 630 23.88 18.52 -28.45
CA LEU A 630 23.87 17.28 -29.22
C LEU A 630 24.50 17.48 -30.59
N THR A 631 25.42 16.59 -30.98
CA THR A 631 26.02 16.53 -32.32
C THR A 631 25.89 15.11 -32.89
N VAL A 632 25.38 14.99 -34.12
CA VAL A 632 25.25 13.69 -34.80
C VAL A 632 26.18 13.65 -36.03
N HIS A 633 27.14 12.74 -36.03
CA HIS A 633 28.08 12.52 -37.14
C HIS A 633 27.62 11.36 -38.04
N GLU A 634 27.73 11.52 -39.36
CA GLU A 634 27.32 10.54 -40.36
C GLU A 634 28.55 9.98 -41.11
N ALA A 635 28.61 8.67 -41.32
CA ALA A 635 29.75 8.02 -41.98
C ALA A 635 29.81 8.38 -43.48
N PRO A 636 30.96 8.23 -44.16
CA PRO A 636 31.02 8.44 -45.60
C PRO A 636 30.15 7.40 -46.31
N SER A 637 29.35 7.82 -47.29
CA SER A 637 28.60 6.92 -48.15
C SER A 637 28.48 7.49 -49.55
N PHE A 638 28.41 6.63 -50.57
CA PHE A 638 28.24 7.07 -51.95
C PHE A 638 26.75 7.28 -52.25
N ILE A 639 26.39 8.53 -52.59
CA ILE A 639 25.12 8.90 -53.21
C ILE A 639 25.05 8.30 -54.61
N LYS A 640 26.16 8.38 -55.36
CA LYS A 640 26.37 7.68 -56.62
C LYS A 640 27.78 7.08 -56.66
N LYS A 641 27.86 5.78 -56.90
CA LYS A 641 29.11 5.04 -57.16
C LYS A 641 29.56 5.24 -58.61
N MET A 642 30.85 5.04 -58.86
CA MET A 642 31.38 5.08 -60.22
C MET A 642 30.84 3.92 -61.06
N GLU A 643 30.66 4.17 -62.35
CA GLU A 643 30.13 3.25 -63.36
C GLU A 643 31.11 3.18 -64.54
N ASP A 644 31.27 2.01 -65.16
CA ASP A 644 32.15 1.84 -66.32
C ASP A 644 31.68 2.70 -67.50
N ARG A 645 32.64 3.27 -68.25
CA ARG A 645 32.37 4.21 -69.35
C ARG A 645 33.18 3.83 -70.58
N GLU A 646 32.51 3.75 -71.73
CA GLU A 646 33.16 3.69 -73.04
C GLU A 646 33.08 5.06 -73.74
N VAL A 647 34.21 5.55 -74.26
CA VAL A 647 34.33 6.91 -74.81
C VAL A 647 35.17 6.91 -76.09
N GLY A 648 34.66 7.53 -77.16
CA GLY A 648 35.44 7.69 -78.40
C GLY A 648 36.56 8.72 -78.26
N ILE A 649 37.71 8.45 -78.88
CA ILE A 649 38.90 9.33 -78.87
C ILE A 649 38.52 10.78 -79.27
N GLY A 650 39.10 11.76 -78.57
CA GLY A 650 38.89 13.19 -78.80
C GLY A 650 37.60 13.77 -78.23
N LYS A 651 36.68 12.94 -77.71
CA LYS A 651 35.52 13.41 -76.94
C LYS A 651 35.92 13.73 -75.49
N SER A 652 35.07 14.43 -74.77
CA SER A 652 35.17 14.61 -73.31
C SER A 652 34.24 13.64 -72.57
N THR A 653 34.58 13.28 -71.34
CA THR A 653 33.76 12.45 -70.45
C THR A 653 33.80 12.96 -69.02
N VAL A 654 32.90 12.44 -68.18
CA VAL A 654 32.85 12.69 -66.73
C VAL A 654 32.75 11.36 -66.01
N LEU A 655 33.63 11.13 -65.04
CA LEU A 655 33.51 10.07 -64.04
C LEU A 655 32.91 10.66 -62.77
N GLU A 656 31.84 10.04 -62.28
CA GLU A 656 31.00 10.59 -61.21
C GLU A 656 31.25 9.80 -59.92
N CYS A 657 31.63 10.48 -58.84
CA CYS A 657 31.84 9.88 -57.52
C CYS A 657 31.20 10.76 -56.43
N MET A 658 29.90 10.61 -56.22
CA MET A 658 29.15 11.50 -55.34
C MET A 658 29.08 10.97 -53.92
N GLY A 659 29.54 11.74 -52.93
CA GLY A 659 29.68 11.30 -51.54
C GLY A 659 28.94 12.18 -50.52
N SER A 660 28.27 11.53 -49.55
CA SER A 660 27.66 12.12 -48.36
C SER A 660 28.41 11.74 -47.08
N GLY A 661 28.12 12.44 -45.98
CA GLY A 661 28.66 12.17 -44.64
C GLY A 661 28.90 13.46 -43.84
N TRP A 662 28.98 13.35 -42.51
CA TRP A 662 29.18 14.49 -41.60
C TRP A 662 30.14 14.15 -40.44
N PRO A 663 31.25 14.88 -40.22
CA PRO A 663 31.76 16.01 -41.01
C PRO A 663 31.96 15.65 -42.49
N LYS A 664 31.84 16.65 -43.39
CA LYS A 664 31.92 16.46 -44.85
C LYS A 664 33.16 15.62 -45.20
N PRO A 665 33.03 14.48 -45.90
CA PRO A 665 34.17 13.65 -46.25
C PRO A 665 35.11 14.39 -47.21
N ARG A 666 36.40 14.08 -47.08
CA ARG A 666 37.42 14.42 -48.07
C ARG A 666 37.44 13.33 -49.13
N LEU A 667 37.50 13.71 -50.39
CA LEU A 667 37.50 12.80 -51.52
C LEU A 667 38.90 12.76 -52.17
N ARG A 668 39.26 11.60 -52.74
CA ARG A 668 40.52 11.40 -53.48
C ARG A 668 40.30 10.49 -54.69
N TRP A 669 41.13 10.68 -55.71
CA TRP A 669 41.10 9.91 -56.95
C TRP A 669 42.44 9.18 -57.22
N TRP A 670 42.35 8.01 -57.86
CA TRP A 670 43.46 7.21 -58.38
C TRP A 670 43.16 6.75 -59.80
N LYS A 671 44.22 6.49 -60.57
CA LYS A 671 44.18 5.78 -61.86
C LYS A 671 45.23 4.67 -61.83
N ASP A 672 44.82 3.45 -62.17
CA ASP A 672 45.68 2.26 -62.26
C ASP A 672 46.55 2.03 -61.00
N GLY A 673 45.98 2.32 -59.83
CA GLY A 673 46.63 2.19 -58.52
C GLY A 673 47.48 3.39 -58.06
N ALA A 674 47.84 4.31 -58.96
CA ALA A 674 48.55 5.55 -58.61
C ALA A 674 47.58 6.69 -58.30
N THR A 675 47.93 7.58 -57.35
CA THR A 675 47.11 8.76 -57.05
C THR A 675 46.99 9.63 -58.30
N LEU A 676 45.76 10.01 -58.66
CA LEU A 676 45.51 10.81 -59.85
C LEU A 676 46.02 12.24 -59.60
N ILE A 677 46.92 12.71 -60.46
CA ILE A 677 47.38 14.10 -60.48
C ILE A 677 46.61 14.80 -61.61
N PRO A 678 45.76 15.81 -61.31
CA PRO A 678 45.08 16.62 -62.31
C PRO A 678 46.04 17.25 -63.33
N SER A 679 45.54 17.47 -64.54
CA SER A 679 46.29 18.02 -65.66
C SER A 679 45.40 18.96 -66.47
N HIS A 680 45.93 19.68 -67.44
CA HIS A 680 45.13 20.57 -68.30
C HIS A 680 43.98 19.87 -69.07
N ARG A 681 43.94 18.53 -69.07
CA ARG A 681 42.81 17.72 -69.57
C ARG A 681 41.99 17.01 -68.49
N HIS A 682 42.49 16.88 -67.26
CA HIS A 682 41.80 16.21 -66.15
C HIS A 682 41.43 17.27 -65.10
N ILE A 683 40.16 17.67 -65.08
CA ILE A 683 39.60 18.70 -64.19
C ILE A 683 38.76 18.03 -63.11
N LEU A 684 38.98 18.41 -61.85
CA LEU A 684 38.11 18.08 -60.71
C LEU A 684 37.21 19.27 -60.37
N THR A 685 36.01 19.01 -59.84
CA THR A 685 35.13 20.05 -59.26
C THR A 685 35.65 20.56 -57.92
N GLU A 686 35.15 21.70 -57.43
CA GLU A 686 35.54 22.28 -56.12
C GLU A 686 35.24 21.38 -54.90
N ASP A 687 34.42 20.35 -55.07
CA ASP A 687 34.11 19.33 -54.08
C ASP A 687 34.74 17.96 -54.37
N ASP A 688 35.60 17.90 -55.40
CA ASP A 688 36.26 16.72 -55.97
C ASP A 688 35.31 15.59 -56.45
N GLN A 689 33.98 15.76 -56.45
CA GLN A 689 33.02 14.69 -56.73
C GLN A 689 32.91 14.29 -58.20
N LEU A 690 33.28 15.17 -59.14
CA LEU A 690 33.28 14.89 -60.58
C LEU A 690 34.69 15.04 -61.15
N LEU A 691 35.14 14.01 -61.87
CA LEU A 691 36.37 14.04 -62.66
C LEU A 691 36.01 14.16 -64.15
N ILE A 692 36.24 15.35 -64.71
CA ILE A 692 36.04 15.66 -66.12
C ILE A 692 37.34 15.40 -66.87
N ILE A 693 37.30 14.56 -67.90
CA ILE A 693 38.44 14.26 -68.77
C ILE A 693 38.12 14.80 -70.16
N MET A 694 38.88 15.80 -70.62
CA MET A 694 38.74 16.46 -71.91
C MET A 694 39.69 15.89 -72.95
N ASP A 695 39.28 15.87 -74.23
CA ASP A 695 40.12 15.41 -75.35
C ASP A 695 40.74 14.03 -75.01
N VAL A 696 39.87 13.03 -74.80
CA VAL A 696 40.22 11.70 -74.30
C VAL A 696 41.14 10.97 -75.28
N LYS A 697 42.28 10.47 -74.77
CA LYS A 697 43.36 9.81 -75.52
C LYS A 697 43.56 8.41 -74.99
N THR A 698 44.12 7.51 -75.80
CA THR A 698 44.33 6.09 -75.45
C THR A 698 45.06 5.86 -74.10
N VAL A 699 45.89 6.80 -73.65
CA VAL A 699 46.58 6.77 -72.34
C VAL A 699 45.66 7.01 -71.13
N ASP A 700 44.47 7.57 -71.35
CA ASP A 700 43.46 7.80 -70.31
C ASP A 700 42.65 6.53 -70.01
N ALA A 701 42.69 5.50 -70.86
CA ALA A 701 42.08 4.20 -70.56
C ALA A 701 42.73 3.57 -69.32
N GLY A 702 41.93 2.96 -68.45
CA GLY A 702 42.41 2.37 -67.19
C GLY A 702 41.31 2.22 -66.14
N VAL A 703 41.68 1.72 -64.97
CA VAL A 703 40.78 1.62 -63.81
C VAL A 703 40.96 2.86 -62.94
N TYR A 704 39.91 3.69 -62.88
CA TYR A 704 39.85 4.81 -61.95
C TYR A 704 39.20 4.37 -60.64
N GLN A 705 39.74 4.83 -59.52
CA GLN A 705 39.20 4.57 -58.18
C GLN A 705 39.01 5.90 -57.44
N CYS A 706 37.93 5.98 -56.67
CA CYS A 706 37.58 7.10 -55.80
C CYS A 706 37.45 6.61 -54.34
N GLU A 707 37.92 7.42 -53.40
CA GLU A 707 37.83 7.19 -51.95
C GLU A 707 37.20 8.40 -51.26
N ILE A 708 36.25 8.16 -50.36
CA ILE A 708 35.68 9.19 -49.48
C ILE A 708 35.98 8.86 -48.02
N THR A 709 36.57 9.81 -47.29
CA THR A 709 37.05 9.60 -45.92
C THR A 709 36.61 10.73 -44.99
N ASN A 710 36.07 10.40 -43.82
CA ASN A 710 35.86 11.33 -42.71
C ASN A 710 36.31 10.71 -41.38
N SER A 711 36.03 11.38 -40.25
CA SER A 711 36.44 10.92 -38.91
C SER A 711 35.77 9.63 -38.43
N LEU A 712 34.81 9.06 -39.18
CA LEU A 712 34.13 7.82 -38.83
C LEU A 712 34.55 6.60 -39.67
N GLY A 713 35.15 6.80 -40.84
CA GLY A 713 35.52 5.71 -41.75
C GLY A 713 35.98 6.17 -43.14
N THR A 714 36.12 5.20 -44.04
CA THR A 714 36.57 5.36 -45.43
C THR A 714 35.83 4.37 -46.32
N GLU A 715 35.24 4.86 -47.42
CA GLU A 715 34.54 4.06 -48.42
C GLU A 715 35.20 4.23 -49.80
N LYS A 716 35.16 3.20 -50.65
CA LYS A 716 35.80 3.19 -51.98
C LYS A 716 34.90 2.67 -53.09
N THR A 717 35.09 3.20 -54.29
CA THR A 717 34.42 2.76 -55.53
C THR A 717 35.43 2.82 -56.68
N ALA A 718 35.28 1.97 -57.69
CA ALA A 718 36.13 1.97 -58.88
C ALA A 718 35.31 1.67 -60.14
N ALA A 719 35.81 2.11 -61.29
CA ALA A 719 35.23 1.85 -62.61
C ALA A 719 36.32 1.89 -63.69
N GLN A 720 36.09 1.18 -64.79
CA GLN A 720 36.97 1.13 -65.95
C GLN A 720 36.55 2.17 -67.02
N LEU A 721 37.52 2.97 -67.46
CA LEU A 721 37.40 3.83 -68.63
C LEU A 721 37.93 3.08 -69.86
N ILE A 722 37.05 2.77 -70.79
CA ILE A 722 37.30 2.09 -72.06
C ILE A 722 37.30 3.13 -73.18
N ILE A 723 38.19 3.00 -74.16
CA ILE A 723 38.33 3.98 -75.24
C ILE A 723 38.07 3.33 -76.59
N ALA A 724 37.02 3.80 -77.26
CA ALA A 724 36.58 3.29 -78.55
C ALA A 724 37.41 3.89 -79.71
N PRO A 725 37.86 3.07 -80.69
CA PRO A 725 38.56 3.57 -81.87
C PRO A 725 37.61 4.39 -82.77
N ALA A 726 38.13 5.48 -83.34
CA ALA A 726 37.34 6.39 -84.15
C ALA A 726 37.04 5.80 -85.55
N TYR A 727 35.78 5.37 -85.77
CA TYR A 727 35.24 5.11 -87.09
C TYR A 727 34.73 6.40 -87.76
N SER A 728 34.81 6.43 -89.10
CA SER A 728 34.37 7.54 -89.95
C SER A 728 33.17 7.15 -90.84
N ALA A 729 32.57 8.15 -91.50
CA ALA A 729 31.27 8.10 -92.21
C ALA A 729 30.04 7.99 -91.27
N THR A 730 28.89 8.62 -91.52
CA THR A 730 28.51 9.62 -92.57
C THR A 730 27.45 10.57 -91.99
N ALA A 731 27.20 11.71 -92.62
CA ALA A 731 26.27 12.72 -92.10
C ALA A 731 24.78 12.43 -92.41
N GLU A 732 23.94 12.48 -91.39
CA GLU A 732 22.51 12.82 -91.48
C GLU A 732 22.17 13.84 -90.37
N ASP A 733 21.34 14.84 -90.68
CA ASP A 733 21.03 15.97 -89.80
C ASP A 733 20.00 15.61 -88.70
N ILE A 734 20.41 15.72 -87.43
CA ILE A 734 19.49 15.98 -86.30
C ILE A 734 20.13 17.02 -85.36
N THR A 735 19.82 18.30 -85.58
CA THR A 735 20.14 19.38 -84.64
C THR A 735 19.10 19.44 -83.51
N GLY A 736 19.46 18.94 -82.33
CA GLY A 736 18.64 19.02 -81.11
C GLY A 736 19.13 20.10 -80.15
N VAL A 737 18.50 21.28 -80.15
CA VAL A 737 18.80 22.34 -79.18
C VAL A 737 18.04 22.10 -77.87
N ILE A 738 18.76 21.92 -76.77
CA ILE A 738 18.18 21.87 -75.42
C ILE A 738 18.10 23.30 -74.88
N ILE A 739 16.87 23.81 -74.67
CA ILE A 739 16.64 25.07 -73.96
C ILE A 739 16.31 24.73 -72.50
N ILE A 740 17.23 25.03 -71.59
CA ILE A 740 17.01 24.93 -70.14
C ILE A 740 16.58 26.30 -69.62
N THR A 741 15.28 26.50 -69.39
CA THR A 741 14.76 27.71 -68.76
C THR A 741 14.67 27.49 -67.24
N VAL A 742 15.61 28.07 -66.48
CA VAL A 742 15.59 28.01 -65.01
C VAL A 742 14.64 29.08 -64.48
N VAL A 743 13.52 28.66 -63.88
CA VAL A 743 12.54 29.56 -63.23
C VAL A 743 12.75 29.53 -61.72
N CYS A 744 13.45 30.53 -61.18
CA CYS A 744 13.68 30.67 -59.75
C CYS A 744 12.52 31.39 -59.05
N CYS A 745 11.59 30.64 -58.45
CA CYS A 745 10.62 31.18 -57.51
C CYS A 745 11.12 30.97 -56.07
N ALA A 746 11.60 32.04 -55.42
CA ALA A 746 12.21 31.96 -54.09
C ALA A 746 11.17 32.05 -52.95
N VAL A 747 10.70 30.91 -52.43
CA VAL A 747 9.90 30.85 -51.18
C VAL A 747 10.34 29.70 -50.28
N GLY A 748 11.20 30.01 -49.31
CA GLY A 748 11.16 29.46 -47.93
C GLY A 748 11.41 27.98 -47.65
N THR A 749 11.37 27.06 -48.63
CA THR A 749 11.57 25.61 -48.40
C THR A 749 12.47 24.99 -49.48
N SER A 750 13.33 24.06 -49.07
CA SER A 750 14.48 23.57 -49.85
C SER A 750 14.13 22.43 -50.81
N ALA A 751 13.32 22.73 -51.83
CA ALA A 751 13.07 21.82 -52.96
C ALA A 751 13.10 22.57 -54.30
N ILE A 752 14.14 22.35 -55.11
CA ILE A 752 14.25 22.89 -56.48
C ILE A 752 13.67 21.86 -57.46
N TRP A 753 12.64 22.25 -58.20
CA TRP A 753 12.07 21.43 -59.27
C TRP A 753 12.69 21.79 -60.62
N VAL A 754 13.29 20.80 -61.29
CA VAL A 754 13.80 20.94 -62.66
C VAL A 754 12.85 20.21 -63.61
N ILE A 755 12.11 20.95 -64.42
CA ILE A 755 11.21 20.40 -65.44
C ILE A 755 11.95 20.39 -66.79
N ILE A 756 12.16 19.20 -67.34
CA ILE A 756 12.76 19.02 -68.68
C ILE A 756 11.63 18.74 -69.67
N ILE A 757 11.43 19.64 -70.64
CA ILE A 757 10.47 19.46 -71.72
C ILE A 757 11.21 18.96 -72.97
N TYR A 758 10.77 17.82 -73.50
CA TYR A 758 11.32 17.20 -74.70
C TYR A 758 10.31 17.32 -75.86
N GLN A 759 10.78 17.77 -77.03
CA GLN A 759 10.01 17.69 -78.27
C GLN A 759 10.88 17.12 -79.40
N THR A 760 10.36 16.11 -80.08
CA THR A 760 10.81 15.70 -81.41
C THR A 760 9.62 15.72 -82.37
N ARG A 761 9.86 16.16 -83.61
CA ARG A 761 8.87 16.12 -84.69
C ARG A 761 9.52 15.56 -85.95
N LYS A 762 9.12 14.36 -86.35
CA LYS A 762 9.35 13.81 -87.69
C LYS A 762 8.06 14.00 -88.50
N ARG A 763 8.18 14.43 -89.76
CA ARG A 763 7.05 14.88 -90.59
C ARG A 763 7.03 14.09 -91.90
N PHE A 764 5.87 13.57 -92.29
CA PHE A 764 5.49 13.38 -93.70
C PHE A 764 3.99 13.70 -93.87
N ARG A 765 3.45 13.59 -95.09
CA ARG A 765 2.53 14.60 -95.67
C ARG A 765 1.34 13.98 -96.44
N ASN A 766 0.40 14.84 -96.86
CA ASN A 766 -0.77 14.61 -97.74
C ASN A 766 -1.99 14.04 -96.97
N SER A 767 -3.28 14.33 -97.22
CA SER A 767 -4.03 15.29 -98.09
C SER A 767 -5.54 15.19 -97.72
N GLU A 768 -6.50 16.13 -97.94
CA GLU A 768 -6.45 17.50 -98.45
C GLU A 768 -7.55 18.46 -97.86
N VAL A 769 -8.63 18.79 -98.59
CA VAL A 769 -9.40 20.08 -98.57
C VAL A 769 -10.82 19.85 -99.20
N PRO A 770 -11.95 20.54 -98.87
CA PRO A 770 -12.42 21.24 -97.64
C PRO A 770 -13.96 21.13 -97.32
N ALA A 771 -14.42 21.91 -96.31
CA ALA A 771 -15.69 22.68 -96.23
C ALA A 771 -17.12 22.06 -96.05
N ASP A 772 -17.97 22.87 -95.40
CA ASP A 772 -19.44 23.05 -95.54
C ASP A 772 -20.47 21.94 -95.17
N LEU A 773 -21.69 22.23 -94.69
CA LEU A 773 -22.24 23.41 -93.97
C LEU A 773 -23.60 23.09 -93.29
N THR A 774 -23.88 23.67 -92.11
CA THR A 774 -25.21 24.01 -91.52
C THR A 774 -26.36 23.00 -91.25
N ALA A 775 -26.97 23.23 -90.06
CA ALA A 775 -28.42 23.39 -89.80
C ALA A 775 -29.34 22.22 -89.36
N LYS A 776 -29.67 22.25 -88.05
CA LYS A 776 -31.03 22.42 -87.47
C LYS A 776 -32.17 21.42 -87.80
N ALA A 777 -32.56 20.63 -86.78
CA ALA A 777 -33.65 20.94 -85.81
C ALA A 777 -34.87 19.98 -85.66
N ILE A 778 -35.42 20.00 -84.43
CA ILE A 778 -36.83 19.78 -84.00
C ILE A 778 -37.35 18.32 -83.78
N HIS A 779 -37.35 17.96 -82.48
CA HIS A 779 -38.45 17.40 -81.65
C HIS A 779 -39.10 16.00 -81.84
N LEU A 780 -39.12 15.30 -80.69
CA LEU A 780 -40.27 14.73 -79.93
C LEU A 780 -40.70 13.24 -80.02
N ASP A 781 -41.20 12.84 -78.84
CA ASP A 781 -42.22 11.83 -78.49
C ASP A 781 -41.95 10.30 -78.42
N ASN A 782 -41.58 9.89 -77.19
CA ASN A 782 -42.45 9.16 -76.22
C ASN A 782 -42.77 7.64 -76.32
N LYS A 783 -42.97 7.06 -75.10
CA LYS A 783 -43.55 5.72 -74.76
C LYS A 783 -42.74 4.47 -75.19
N SER A 784 -42.87 3.29 -74.57
CA SER A 784 -43.40 2.83 -73.25
C SER A 784 -42.72 1.47 -72.91
N GLU A 785 -42.73 0.90 -71.70
CA GLU A 785 -43.78 0.08 -71.05
C GLU A 785 -43.30 -0.32 -69.63
N HIS A 786 -44.13 -0.21 -68.56
CA HIS A 786 -44.90 -1.28 -67.86
C HIS A 786 -44.12 -2.44 -67.22
N SER A 787 -44.54 -3.06 -66.08
CA SER A 787 -45.37 -2.65 -64.92
C SER A 787 -45.36 -3.80 -63.87
N ALA A 788 -45.69 -3.68 -62.57
CA ALA A 788 -45.98 -2.51 -61.71
C ALA A 788 -44.99 -2.50 -60.50
N SER A 789 -45.25 -2.66 -59.19
CA SER A 789 -46.40 -2.74 -58.24
C SER A 789 -45.81 -2.68 -56.80
N SER A 790 -46.45 -2.37 -55.66
CA SER A 790 -47.67 -1.62 -55.25
C SER A 790 -47.75 -1.69 -53.70
N LYS A 791 -48.27 -0.74 -52.90
CA LYS A 791 -48.86 0.61 -53.14
C LYS A 791 -48.96 1.38 -51.80
N ASP A 792 -48.87 2.72 -51.86
CA ASP A 792 -49.58 3.80 -51.12
C ASP A 792 -49.74 3.76 -49.57
N SER A 793 -49.93 4.85 -48.81
CA SER A 793 -50.16 6.31 -49.09
C SER A 793 -49.55 7.16 -47.94
N GLY A 794 -48.91 8.32 -48.16
CA GLY A 794 -49.54 9.66 -48.16
C GLY A 794 -49.33 10.40 -46.80
N THR A 795 -49.25 11.74 -46.64
CA THR A 795 -49.37 12.92 -47.54
C THR A 795 -48.79 14.22 -46.89
N GLY A 796 -48.28 15.19 -47.68
CA GLY A 796 -48.14 16.66 -47.37
C GLY A 796 -47.00 17.09 -46.42
N ASP A 797 -46.09 18.05 -46.68
CA ASP A 797 -46.08 19.40 -47.33
C ASP A 797 -46.59 20.55 -46.41
N SER A 798 -45.96 21.74 -46.24
CA SER A 798 -44.71 22.38 -46.76
C SER A 798 -43.84 22.92 -45.57
N THR A 799 -42.85 23.85 -45.57
CA THR A 799 -42.34 24.99 -46.41
C THR A 799 -40.84 24.79 -46.78
N LYS A 800 -39.98 25.65 -47.39
CA LYS A 800 -39.83 27.10 -47.74
C LYS A 800 -39.28 28.03 -46.62
N ARG A 801 -38.02 28.51 -46.72
CA ARG A 801 -37.44 29.69 -47.46
C ARG A 801 -37.64 31.02 -46.71
N SER A 802 -36.81 32.08 -46.81
CA SER A 802 -35.52 32.40 -47.51
C SER A 802 -34.67 33.29 -46.56
N SER A 803 -33.63 34.08 -46.88
CA SER A 803 -32.99 34.58 -48.12
C SER A 803 -31.52 34.96 -47.79
N ASP A 804 -30.52 34.92 -48.68
CA ASP A 804 -30.28 35.72 -49.91
C ASP A 804 -30.04 37.23 -49.57
N ASP A 805 -29.04 37.98 -50.06
CA ASP A 805 -27.91 37.69 -50.99
C ASP A 805 -26.85 38.85 -51.03
N VAL A 806 -25.93 38.83 -52.01
CA VAL A 806 -25.13 39.99 -52.56
C VAL A 806 -23.85 40.48 -51.84
N GLN A 807 -22.77 39.73 -52.08
CA GLN A 807 -21.47 40.11 -52.73
C GLN A 807 -21.07 41.59 -53.06
N CYS A 808 -19.76 41.81 -53.25
CA CYS A 808 -19.09 42.91 -54.02
C CYS A 808 -19.03 44.33 -53.38
N ASP A 809 -17.98 45.16 -53.55
CA ASP A 809 -16.62 44.96 -54.13
C ASP A 809 -15.60 46.04 -53.65
N ASN A 810 -14.30 45.82 -53.88
CA ASN A 810 -13.15 46.76 -54.02
C ASN A 810 -13.07 48.13 -53.27
N GLY A 811 -11.87 48.50 -52.73
CA GLY A 811 -11.51 49.93 -52.59
C GLY A 811 -10.52 50.38 -51.50
N GLN A 812 -9.22 50.15 -51.69
CA GLN A 812 -8.04 50.72 -51.01
C GLN A 812 -8.16 51.93 -50.02
N ALA A 813 -7.69 51.69 -48.79
CA ALA A 813 -6.79 52.50 -47.94
C ALA A 813 -6.68 54.04 -48.06
N VAL A 814 -6.71 54.72 -46.90
CA VAL A 814 -5.61 55.59 -46.39
C VAL A 814 -5.75 55.78 -44.85
N ARG A 815 -4.71 56.36 -44.23
CA ARG A 815 -4.58 56.71 -42.79
C ARG A 815 -5.63 57.77 -42.36
N ASP A 816 -5.87 58.14 -41.09
CA ASP A 816 -5.02 58.22 -39.90
C ASP A 816 -5.84 58.01 -38.58
N SER A 817 -5.14 57.78 -37.47
CA SER A 817 -5.65 57.84 -36.08
C SER A 817 -5.60 59.28 -35.52
N PRO A 818 -6.45 59.68 -34.54
CA PRO A 818 -6.03 59.52 -33.13
C PRO A 818 -7.16 59.41 -32.07
N GLN A 819 -6.75 59.17 -30.82
CA GLN A 819 -7.38 59.52 -29.53
C GLN A 819 -8.73 58.85 -29.17
N ASP A 820 -8.85 58.07 -28.07
CA ASP A 820 -8.55 58.30 -26.63
C ASP A 820 -9.74 58.92 -25.87
N ALA A 821 -10.52 58.07 -25.19
CA ALA A 821 -11.44 58.45 -24.12
C ALA A 821 -11.70 57.26 -23.17
N GLU A 822 -10.80 57.14 -22.19
CA GLU A 822 -10.86 56.39 -20.94
C GLU A 822 -12.22 55.92 -20.35
N ASN A 823 -12.16 54.76 -19.68
CA ASN A 823 -12.81 54.43 -18.38
C ASN A 823 -14.37 54.40 -18.30
N LYS A 824 -15.01 53.46 -17.57
CA LYS A 824 -14.58 52.81 -16.32
C LYS A 824 -15.41 51.54 -16.00
N GLU A 825 -14.83 50.67 -15.17
CA GLU A 825 -15.39 49.90 -14.02
C GLU A 825 -16.88 49.43 -13.95
N VAL A 826 -17.24 48.30 -13.31
CA VAL A 826 -16.54 47.07 -12.86
C VAL A 826 -17.62 46.02 -12.43
N ILE A 827 -17.26 45.00 -11.64
CA ILE A 827 -18.13 44.00 -10.96
C ILE A 827 -18.55 42.77 -11.79
N LEU A 828 -17.77 41.71 -11.60
CA LEU A 828 -18.27 40.33 -11.44
C LEU A 828 -18.63 40.14 -9.95
N PRO A 829 -19.63 39.29 -9.59
CA PRO A 829 -19.25 38.10 -8.81
C PRO A 829 -20.21 36.87 -8.98
N LEU A 830 -19.69 35.65 -8.67
CA LEU A 830 -20.22 34.63 -7.72
C LEU A 830 -21.73 34.19 -7.75
N LEU A 831 -22.15 32.95 -7.43
CA LEU A 831 -21.54 31.80 -6.73
C LEU A 831 -22.32 30.45 -6.94
N GLN A 832 -21.70 29.32 -6.54
CA GLN A 832 -22.18 27.99 -6.05
C GLN A 832 -23.61 27.39 -6.31
N GLU A 833 -23.61 26.06 -6.58
CA GLU A 833 -24.44 24.95 -5.97
C GLU A 833 -26.00 24.94 -6.14
N GLU A 834 -26.75 23.81 -6.12
CA GLU A 834 -26.46 22.35 -6.11
C GLU A 834 -27.66 21.51 -6.68
N MET A 835 -27.69 20.19 -6.42
CA MET A 835 -28.83 19.23 -6.45
C MET A 835 -29.28 18.49 -7.74
N GLU A 836 -29.00 17.18 -7.72
CA GLU A 836 -29.90 16.01 -7.90
C GLU A 836 -30.83 15.80 -9.14
N SER A 837 -30.37 14.86 -9.99
CA SER A 837 -31.11 13.65 -10.45
C SER A 837 -32.10 13.68 -11.64
N THR A 838 -32.27 12.49 -12.25
CA THR A 838 -33.27 12.10 -13.28
C THR A 838 -33.26 12.89 -14.61
N THR A 839 -32.73 12.35 -15.72
CA THR A 839 -33.46 11.44 -16.65
C THR A 839 -32.56 11.00 -17.84
N GLN A 840 -33.00 10.03 -18.65
CA GLN A 840 -32.38 9.66 -19.94
C GLN A 840 -32.93 10.52 -21.11
N PRO A 841 -32.18 10.66 -22.21
CA PRO A 841 -32.40 9.76 -23.37
C PRO A 841 -31.08 9.12 -23.86
N LYS A 842 -30.97 7.91 -24.44
CA LYS A 842 -31.79 7.06 -25.35
C LYS A 842 -31.97 7.58 -26.79
N LEU A 843 -31.25 6.94 -27.72
CA LEU A 843 -31.62 6.59 -29.11
C LEU A 843 -30.52 5.61 -29.63
N THR A 844 -30.55 4.32 -29.28
CA THR A 844 -31.30 3.17 -29.89
C THR A 844 -30.63 2.54 -31.14
N HIS A 845 -30.22 1.28 -30.99
CA HIS A 845 -30.03 0.29 -32.07
C HIS A 845 -31.38 -0.31 -32.55
N ASN A 846 -31.28 -1.25 -33.51
CA ASN A 846 -32.26 -2.27 -33.97
C ASN A 846 -32.94 -1.95 -35.32
N CYS A 847 -33.34 -2.92 -36.15
CA CYS A 847 -33.27 -4.41 -36.08
C CYS A 847 -32.96 -4.99 -37.50
N CYS A 848 -32.93 -6.28 -37.85
CA CYS A 848 -33.67 -7.50 -37.44
C CYS A 848 -32.72 -8.73 -37.36
N CYS A 849 -32.87 -9.66 -36.40
CA CYS A 849 -33.65 -10.93 -36.42
C CYS A 849 -33.02 -12.04 -37.30
N ASP A 850 -33.11 -13.34 -36.96
CA ASP A 850 -34.15 -14.02 -36.16
C ASP A 850 -33.65 -15.00 -35.09
N SER A 851 -34.58 -15.65 -34.36
CA SER A 851 -34.29 -16.57 -33.25
C SER A 851 -35.36 -17.67 -33.08
N PHE A 852 -35.02 -18.84 -32.51
CA PHE A 852 -35.59 -19.44 -31.26
C PHE A 852 -35.35 -20.97 -31.11
N LYS A 853 -35.55 -21.47 -29.86
CA LYS A 853 -35.75 -22.89 -29.40
C LYS A 853 -34.50 -23.81 -29.31
N GLN A 854 -34.32 -24.66 -28.26
CA GLN A 854 -34.98 -24.74 -26.93
C GLN A 854 -34.23 -25.68 -25.93
N ILE A 855 -34.57 -25.55 -24.63
CA ILE A 855 -34.52 -26.58 -23.56
C ILE A 855 -33.15 -26.96 -22.93
N GLN A 856 -33.21 -27.45 -21.69
CA GLN A 856 -32.09 -27.71 -20.76
C GLN A 856 -32.31 -29.06 -20.00
N ARG A 857 -31.22 -29.77 -19.67
CA ARG A 857 -31.10 -30.97 -18.78
C ARG A 857 -31.72 -32.31 -19.23
N ILE A 858 -30.92 -33.38 -19.15
CA ILE A 858 -31.13 -34.57 -18.29
C ILE A 858 -29.82 -35.40 -18.18
N PHE A 859 -29.82 -36.42 -17.30
CA PHE A 859 -28.69 -37.16 -16.75
C PHE A 859 -27.87 -38.08 -17.69
N SER A 860 -26.54 -38.06 -17.48
CA SER A 860 -25.54 -39.16 -17.35
C SER A 860 -25.55 -40.49 -18.16
N THR A 861 -24.36 -41.14 -18.17
CA THR A 861 -24.08 -42.60 -18.33
C THR A 861 -24.48 -43.27 -19.68
N SER A 862 -23.61 -43.94 -20.46
CA SER A 862 -22.38 -44.69 -20.14
C SER A 862 -21.75 -45.42 -21.37
N SER A 863 -20.47 -45.82 -21.22
CA SER A 863 -19.81 -47.02 -21.80
C SER A 863 -19.15 -47.04 -23.21
N ASN A 864 -17.93 -47.63 -23.19
CA ASN A 864 -17.25 -48.48 -24.19
C ASN A 864 -16.68 -47.96 -25.54
N LYS A 865 -15.33 -47.85 -25.52
CA LYS A 865 -14.34 -48.55 -26.38
C LYS A 865 -14.22 -48.26 -27.90
N ASN A 866 -12.99 -47.92 -28.27
CA ASN A 866 -12.20 -48.32 -29.47
C ASN A 866 -12.78 -47.97 -30.88
N GLU A 867 -11.99 -47.61 -31.90
CA GLU A 867 -10.52 -47.62 -32.01
C GLU A 867 -9.97 -46.57 -33.01
N ASN A 868 -8.72 -46.17 -32.77
CA ASN A 868 -7.73 -45.52 -33.65
C ASN A 868 -8.11 -45.08 -35.08
N ARG A 869 -7.91 -43.78 -35.35
CA ARG A 869 -7.13 -43.30 -36.51
C ARG A 869 -6.32 -42.06 -36.12
N GLU A 870 -5.00 -42.10 -36.30
CA GLU A 870 -4.10 -41.01 -35.93
C GLU A 870 -4.05 -39.88 -36.98
N GLY A 871 -3.70 -38.67 -36.51
CA GLY A 871 -3.28 -37.56 -37.36
C GLY A 871 -2.86 -36.31 -36.57
N TRP A 872 -1.60 -35.91 -36.69
CA TRP A 872 -1.10 -34.53 -36.51
C TRP A 872 -1.03 -33.86 -35.13
N LEU A 873 -1.08 -34.57 -33.99
CA LEU A 873 -0.85 -33.98 -32.65
C LEU A 873 0.29 -34.59 -31.79
N SER A 874 1.06 -35.55 -32.32
CA SER A 874 2.03 -36.35 -31.55
C SER A 874 3.47 -35.77 -31.44
N LYS A 875 3.65 -34.44 -31.58
CA LYS A 875 5.00 -33.81 -31.63
C LYS A 875 5.37 -32.84 -30.49
N LEU A 876 4.69 -32.90 -29.35
CA LEU A 876 5.12 -32.28 -28.10
C LEU A 876 5.39 -33.32 -27.00
N LEU A 877 6.46 -34.09 -27.22
CA LEU A 877 7.08 -34.92 -26.18
C LEU A 877 7.69 -34.01 -25.11
N VAL A 878 6.91 -33.69 -24.08
CA VAL A 878 7.46 -33.23 -22.80
C VAL A 878 8.39 -34.33 -22.29
N ARG A 879 9.72 -34.10 -22.40
CA ARG A 879 10.69 -34.97 -21.74
C ARG A 879 10.36 -35.00 -20.25
N ARG A 880 10.18 -36.21 -19.69
CA ARG A 880 10.24 -36.40 -18.24
C ARG A 880 11.54 -35.79 -17.75
N ILE A 881 11.45 -34.77 -16.90
CA ILE A 881 12.54 -34.42 -15.99
C ILE A 881 12.48 -35.48 -14.90
N GLU A 882 13.60 -36.17 -14.66
CA GLU A 882 13.64 -37.33 -13.78
C GLU A 882 13.49 -36.87 -12.31
N PRO A 883 12.52 -37.42 -11.54
CA PRO A 883 12.24 -36.97 -10.18
C PRO A 883 13.23 -37.56 -9.16
N THR A 884 14.53 -37.42 -9.43
CA THR A 884 15.64 -38.04 -8.69
C THR A 884 16.64 -37.02 -8.15
N LYS A 885 16.13 -35.93 -7.58
CA LYS A 885 16.80 -35.09 -6.56
C LYS A 885 15.79 -34.24 -5.78
N GLU A 886 15.29 -34.84 -4.70
CA GLU A 886 14.35 -34.34 -3.66
C GLU A 886 13.11 -33.50 -4.08
N PRO A 887 11.88 -33.90 -3.70
CA PRO A 887 10.69 -33.08 -3.93
C PRO A 887 10.71 -31.82 -3.05
N HIS A 888 10.27 -30.68 -3.60
CA HIS A 888 10.15 -29.39 -2.89
C HIS A 888 9.10 -29.37 -1.75
N SER A 889 8.62 -30.53 -1.30
CA SER A 889 7.59 -30.72 -0.27
C SER A 889 8.11 -31.52 0.94
N ARG A 890 9.41 -31.42 1.23
CA ARG A 890 10.00 -31.97 2.46
C ARG A 890 9.50 -31.15 3.65
N MET A 891 8.96 -31.79 4.69
CA MET A 891 8.78 -31.11 5.98
C MET A 891 10.15 -30.73 6.53
N LEU A 892 10.29 -29.47 6.94
CA LEU A 892 11.55 -28.91 7.42
C LEU A 892 12.15 -29.72 8.58
N SER A 893 13.47 -29.73 8.62
CA SER A 893 14.28 -30.21 9.73
C SER A 893 14.76 -29.04 10.60
N ASP A 894 15.14 -29.32 11.85
CA ASP A 894 15.74 -28.34 12.76
C ASP A 894 17.17 -27.90 12.38
N LYS A 895 17.54 -28.04 11.10
CA LYS A 895 18.87 -27.74 10.54
C LYS A 895 18.82 -26.83 9.30
N ASP A 896 17.65 -26.59 8.74
CA ASP A 896 17.50 -25.81 7.51
C ASP A 896 17.81 -24.32 7.72
N VAL A 897 18.14 -23.61 6.64
CA VAL A 897 18.41 -22.16 6.67
C VAL A 897 17.10 -21.41 6.47
N ILE A 898 16.75 -20.55 7.43
CA ILE A 898 15.53 -19.73 7.39
C ILE A 898 15.91 -18.27 7.25
N TYR A 899 15.18 -17.54 6.40
CA TYR A 899 15.34 -16.11 6.24
C TYR A 899 14.20 -15.36 6.96
N GLU A 900 14.51 -14.27 7.64
CA GLU A 900 13.52 -13.36 8.23
C GLU A 900 13.53 -12.04 7.45
N LEU A 901 12.45 -11.77 6.71
CA LEU A 901 12.23 -10.48 6.07
C LEU A 901 11.46 -9.58 7.02
N GLN A 902 12.12 -8.52 7.48
CA GLN A 902 11.55 -7.49 8.34
C GLN A 902 11.23 -6.25 7.50
N THR A 903 9.97 -5.82 7.47
CA THR A 903 9.56 -4.53 6.90
C THR A 903 9.13 -3.60 8.03
N HIS A 904 9.70 -2.41 8.09
CA HIS A 904 9.44 -1.44 9.17
C HIS A 904 8.88 -0.15 8.61
N ASN A 905 7.66 0.20 9.00
CA ASN A 905 7.05 1.51 8.74
C ASN A 905 7.46 2.45 9.87
N MET A 906 8.03 3.62 9.54
CA MET A 906 8.52 4.60 10.50
C MET A 906 7.59 5.82 10.58
N ARG A 907 7.79 6.64 11.61
CA ARG A 907 7.30 8.03 11.66
C ARG A 907 8.10 8.88 10.66
N THR A 908 7.44 9.82 10.00
CA THR A 908 7.94 10.43 8.76
C THR A 908 9.26 11.19 8.90
N ASP A 909 9.55 11.79 10.05
CA ASP A 909 10.84 12.47 10.30
C ASP A 909 11.90 11.58 11.00
N SER A 910 11.56 10.34 11.38
CA SER A 910 12.38 9.50 12.28
C SER A 910 13.34 8.52 11.57
N ARG A 911 13.41 8.57 10.24
CA ARG A 911 14.16 7.60 9.41
C ARG A 911 15.64 7.47 9.79
N ILE A 912 16.30 8.57 10.09
CA ILE A 912 17.75 8.61 10.36
C ILE A 912 18.06 8.03 11.75
N GLN A 913 17.27 8.41 12.76
CA GLN A 913 17.39 7.97 14.15
C GLN A 913 17.07 6.48 14.29
N TYR A 914 16.02 6.01 13.61
CA TYR A 914 15.71 4.57 13.52
C TYR A 914 16.89 3.78 12.95
N LEU A 915 17.43 4.19 11.79
CA LEU A 915 18.55 3.50 11.15
C LEU A 915 19.80 3.47 12.04
N SER A 916 20.13 4.58 12.70
CA SER A 916 21.28 4.66 13.61
C SER A 916 21.13 3.77 14.86
N ASN A 917 19.91 3.56 15.36
CA ASN A 917 19.66 2.60 16.44
C ASN A 917 19.58 1.15 15.93
N TYR A 918 19.11 0.93 14.70
CA TYR A 918 19.11 -0.39 14.07
C TYR A 918 20.53 -0.88 13.79
N GLU A 919 21.44 -0.01 13.34
CA GLU A 919 22.87 -0.28 13.13
C GLU A 919 23.55 -0.84 14.40
N LYS A 920 23.28 -0.22 15.57
CA LYS A 920 23.71 -0.74 16.88
C LYS A 920 23.13 -2.14 17.18
N THR A 921 21.85 -2.34 16.86
CA THR A 921 21.16 -3.62 17.05
C THR A 921 21.77 -4.72 16.18
N VAL A 922 22.14 -4.39 14.94
CA VAL A 922 22.82 -5.29 13.99
C VAL A 922 24.18 -5.71 14.52
N HIS A 923 25.03 -4.73 14.90
CA HIS A 923 26.34 -5.02 15.47
C HIS A 923 26.25 -5.84 16.77
N TYR A 924 25.25 -5.58 17.63
CA TYR A 924 25.03 -6.36 18.84
C TYR A 924 24.75 -7.85 18.51
N ILE A 925 23.83 -8.12 17.58
CA ILE A 925 23.51 -9.50 17.16
C ILE A 925 24.72 -10.16 16.47
N GLN A 926 25.36 -9.47 15.53
CA GLN A 926 26.51 -10.02 14.77
C GLN A 926 27.76 -10.27 15.63
N SER A 927 27.91 -9.58 16.77
CA SER A 927 29.01 -9.82 17.72
C SER A 927 28.92 -11.20 18.40
N ARG A 928 27.73 -11.80 18.44
CA ARG A 928 27.39 -13.01 19.19
C ARG A 928 27.26 -14.22 18.27
N LYS A 929 28.36 -14.96 18.10
CA LYS A 929 28.45 -16.13 17.21
C LYS A 929 27.45 -17.23 17.59
N GLU A 930 27.08 -17.32 18.87
CA GLU A 930 26.09 -18.26 19.39
C GLU A 930 24.65 -18.02 18.91
N LEU A 931 24.35 -16.84 18.36
CA LEU A 931 23.03 -16.51 17.82
C LEU A 931 22.80 -17.08 16.41
N HIS A 932 23.84 -17.59 15.73
CA HIS A 932 23.72 -18.25 14.42
C HIS A 932 22.96 -17.44 13.35
N SER A 933 22.99 -16.11 13.49
CA SER A 933 22.14 -15.14 12.79
C SER A 933 22.97 -14.06 12.09
N GLU A 934 22.68 -13.81 10.81
CA GLU A 934 23.45 -12.95 9.92
C GLU A 934 22.50 -11.97 9.20
N LEU A 935 22.79 -10.67 9.26
CA LEU A 935 22.14 -9.71 8.35
C LEU A 935 22.68 -9.96 6.95
N VAL A 936 21.79 -10.18 5.97
CA VAL A 936 22.15 -10.43 4.56
C VAL A 936 21.92 -9.21 3.68
N GLY A 937 21.03 -8.31 4.08
CA GLY A 937 20.85 -7.02 3.41
C GLY A 937 19.90 -6.09 4.16
N SER A 938 20.06 -4.81 3.93
CA SER A 938 19.36 -3.74 4.63
C SER A 938 19.18 -2.54 3.71
N TRP A 939 17.95 -2.09 3.49
CA TRP A 939 17.65 -1.09 2.47
C TRP A 939 16.55 -0.11 2.91
N THR A 940 16.68 1.14 2.49
CA THR A 940 15.57 2.11 2.52
C THR A 940 14.74 2.01 1.24
N VAL A 941 13.42 2.24 1.33
CA VAL A 941 12.60 2.41 0.13
C VAL A 941 12.89 3.77 -0.52
N GLN A 942 13.21 3.73 -1.81
CA GLN A 942 13.39 4.88 -2.70
C GLN A 942 12.16 5.12 -3.57
N VAL A 943 11.49 4.06 -4.03
CA VAL A 943 10.23 4.13 -4.81
C VAL A 943 9.27 3.05 -4.31
N GLY A 944 8.07 3.47 -3.91
CA GLY A 944 7.08 2.64 -3.23
C GLY A 944 6.55 3.37 -2.01
N ASP A 945 6.14 2.63 -0.99
CA ASP A 945 5.68 3.19 0.28
C ASP A 945 6.83 3.96 0.97
N MET A 946 6.63 5.26 1.18
CA MET A 946 7.62 6.10 1.86
C MET A 946 7.69 5.76 3.36
N ASP A 947 8.84 6.09 3.96
CA ASP A 947 9.15 5.81 5.37
C ASP A 947 9.17 4.33 5.73
N GLN A 948 9.53 3.48 4.76
CA GLN A 948 9.86 2.08 4.98
C GLN A 948 11.36 1.79 4.94
N VAL A 949 11.79 0.87 5.83
CA VAL A 949 13.07 0.15 5.76
C VAL A 949 12.80 -1.35 5.69
N LEU A 950 13.56 -2.06 4.87
CA LEU A 950 13.53 -3.52 4.76
C LEU A 950 14.87 -4.08 5.23
N HIS A 951 14.85 -5.09 6.08
CA HIS A 951 16.02 -5.85 6.50
C HIS A 951 15.79 -7.33 6.26
N LEU A 952 16.76 -8.01 5.66
CA LEU A 952 16.74 -9.44 5.40
C LEU A 952 17.81 -10.11 6.26
N TRP A 953 17.37 -10.96 7.20
CA TRP A 953 18.24 -11.80 8.02
C TRP A 953 18.23 -13.24 7.52
N LYS A 954 19.28 -13.97 7.91
CA LYS A 954 19.53 -15.38 7.65
C LYS A 954 19.88 -16.05 8.97
N HIS A 955 19.20 -17.14 9.28
CA HIS A 955 19.36 -17.88 10.52
C HIS A 955 19.68 -19.34 10.19
N THR A 956 20.66 -19.90 10.88
CA THR A 956 21.07 -21.30 10.73
C THR A 956 20.61 -22.13 11.92
N GLY A 957 20.26 -23.41 11.70
CA GLY A 957 19.62 -24.26 12.73
C GLY A 957 18.09 -24.16 12.79
N GLY A 958 17.43 -23.82 11.68
CA GLY A 958 15.98 -23.81 11.54
C GLY A 958 15.24 -22.91 12.54
N PHE A 959 13.97 -23.22 12.79
CA PHE A 959 13.14 -22.49 13.76
C PHE A 959 13.66 -22.65 15.21
N ALA A 960 14.34 -23.75 15.52
CA ALA A 960 14.98 -23.97 16.83
C ALA A 960 16.15 -23.00 17.08
N GLY A 961 16.93 -22.67 16.04
CA GLY A 961 17.97 -21.65 16.08
C GLY A 961 17.39 -20.25 16.30
N ILE A 962 16.35 -19.87 15.55
CA ILE A 962 15.66 -18.58 15.69
C ILE A 962 15.06 -18.41 17.10
N ASP A 963 14.45 -19.46 17.63
CA ASP A 963 13.86 -19.49 18.96
C ASP A 963 14.94 -19.44 20.07
N THR A 964 16.04 -20.17 19.90
CA THR A 964 17.19 -20.13 20.82
C THR A 964 17.83 -18.73 20.84
N ALA A 965 18.11 -18.15 19.67
CA ALA A 965 18.61 -16.78 19.56
C ALA A 965 17.63 -15.76 20.18
N SER A 966 16.33 -15.94 19.93
CA SER A 966 15.26 -15.16 20.57
C SER A 966 15.26 -15.28 22.10
N LYS A 967 15.50 -16.48 22.66
CA LYS A 967 15.51 -16.75 24.10
C LYS A 967 16.81 -16.31 24.79
N ILE A 968 17.92 -16.21 24.06
CA ILE A 968 19.15 -15.55 24.51
C ILE A 968 18.93 -14.04 24.56
N LEU A 969 18.58 -13.42 23.42
CA LEU A 969 18.37 -11.96 23.31
C LEU A 969 17.28 -11.44 24.27
N ALA A 970 16.24 -12.23 24.56
CA ALA A 970 15.21 -11.88 25.53
C ALA A 970 15.67 -11.89 27.01
N LYS A 971 16.90 -12.32 27.31
CA LYS A 971 17.50 -12.22 28.66
C LYS A 971 18.40 -10.99 28.82
N GLU A 972 19.06 -10.57 27.75
CA GLU A 972 20.02 -9.47 27.72
C GLU A 972 19.37 -8.10 28.00
N SER A 973 19.93 -7.33 28.95
CA SER A 973 19.47 -5.98 29.30
C SER A 973 19.67 -4.99 28.15
N ASP A 974 20.84 -5.05 27.54
CA ASP A 974 21.30 -4.05 26.58
C ASP A 974 20.56 -4.18 25.26
N PHE A 975 20.23 -5.42 24.87
CA PHE A 975 19.37 -5.69 23.72
C PHE A 975 17.95 -5.16 23.92
N LYS A 976 17.34 -5.35 25.11
CA LYS A 976 16.03 -4.79 25.42
C LYS A 976 16.03 -3.27 25.33
N LYS A 977 17.07 -2.61 25.86
CA LYS A 977 17.23 -1.17 25.77
C LYS A 977 17.35 -0.70 24.31
N LEU A 978 18.09 -1.40 23.46
CA LEU A 978 18.18 -1.10 22.02
C LEU A 978 16.84 -1.31 21.29
N GLU A 979 16.08 -2.37 21.63
CA GLU A 979 14.72 -2.59 21.12
C GLU A 979 13.76 -1.47 21.52
N GLU A 980 13.78 -1.01 22.78
CA GLU A 980 12.96 0.10 23.28
C GLU A 980 13.35 1.45 22.64
N GLU A 981 14.65 1.78 22.62
CA GLU A 981 15.19 2.99 21.98
C GLU A 981 14.95 3.02 20.46
N ARG A 982 14.70 1.87 19.82
CA ARG A 982 14.31 1.76 18.42
C ARG A 982 12.79 1.85 18.24
N GLY A 983 12.02 1.19 19.11
CA GLY A 983 10.56 1.04 18.99
C GLY A 983 9.81 2.36 18.94
N GLN A 984 10.28 3.38 19.65
CA GLN A 984 9.70 4.73 19.65
C GLN A 984 9.58 5.39 18.25
N TYR A 985 10.39 4.99 17.27
CA TYR A 985 10.40 5.57 15.92
C TYR A 985 9.50 4.84 14.92
N LEU A 986 8.96 3.69 15.30
CA LEU A 986 8.09 2.88 14.44
C LEU A 986 6.64 3.37 14.45
N ARG A 987 5.96 3.08 13.34
CA ARG A 987 4.49 2.98 13.22
C ARG A 987 4.06 1.50 13.27
N SER A 988 4.77 0.62 12.57
CA SER A 988 4.52 -0.84 12.52
C SER A 988 5.75 -1.63 12.03
N ARG A 989 5.84 -2.92 12.35
CA ARG A 989 6.89 -3.89 11.99
C ARG A 989 6.27 -5.21 11.52
N HIS A 990 6.24 -5.41 10.21
CA HIS A 990 5.85 -6.67 9.60
C HIS A 990 7.02 -7.65 9.54
N LEU A 991 6.79 -8.87 10.02
CA LEU A 991 7.73 -9.99 9.93
C LEU A 991 7.20 -11.06 8.98
N GLN A 992 8.12 -11.74 8.29
CA GLN A 992 7.83 -12.89 7.44
C GLN A 992 8.97 -13.89 7.52
N TYR A 993 8.65 -15.15 7.86
CA TYR A 993 9.62 -16.25 7.84
C TYR A 993 9.56 -16.97 6.50
N LEU A 994 10.69 -16.95 5.82
CA LEU A 994 10.86 -17.26 4.41
C LEU A 994 11.80 -18.45 4.21
N LEU A 995 11.41 -19.35 3.31
CA LEU A 995 12.32 -20.35 2.73
C LEU A 995 12.79 -19.85 1.37
N SER A 996 14.05 -20.11 1.02
CA SER A 996 14.56 -19.89 -0.33
C SER A 996 14.05 -20.96 -1.30
N PHE A 997 13.81 -20.57 -2.55
CA PHE A 997 13.61 -21.55 -3.62
C PHE A 997 14.94 -22.21 -3.98
N SER A 998 14.98 -23.55 -3.97
CA SER A 998 16.20 -24.33 -4.28
C SER A 998 16.73 -24.18 -5.72
N TYR A 999 15.97 -23.53 -6.60
CA TYR A 999 16.36 -23.16 -7.97
C TYR A 999 16.87 -21.71 -8.09
N TRP A 1000 16.94 -20.96 -6.99
CA TRP A 1000 17.51 -19.61 -6.96
C TRP A 1000 19.02 -19.67 -6.65
N PRO A 1001 19.86 -18.76 -7.18
CA PRO A 1001 21.26 -18.65 -6.76
C PRO A 1001 21.40 -18.42 -5.25
N THR A 1002 22.53 -18.87 -4.71
CA THR A 1002 22.99 -18.55 -3.35
C THR A 1002 23.11 -17.04 -3.18
N ILE A 1003 22.64 -16.52 -2.03
CA ILE A 1003 22.76 -15.10 -1.73
C ILE A 1003 24.18 -14.81 -1.27
N GLU A 1004 24.83 -13.89 -1.96
CA GLU A 1004 26.23 -13.49 -1.80
C GLU A 1004 26.31 -11.98 -1.55
N SER A 1005 27.40 -11.51 -0.93
CA SER A 1005 27.67 -10.07 -0.82
C SER A 1005 27.83 -9.43 -2.19
N ARG A 1006 27.55 -8.13 -2.28
CA ARG A 1006 27.46 -7.38 -3.55
C ARG A 1006 27.95 -5.95 -3.36
N ASP A 1007 29.23 -5.76 -3.66
CA ASP A 1007 29.93 -4.49 -3.56
C ASP A 1007 29.40 -3.45 -4.58
N GLY A 1008 29.36 -2.18 -4.18
CA GLY A 1008 28.96 -1.03 -4.98
C GLY A 1008 27.52 -0.55 -4.73
N ASP A 1009 27.23 0.71 -5.11
CA ASP A 1009 25.93 1.40 -4.98
C ASP A 1009 24.82 0.84 -5.92
N ASN A 1010 24.65 -0.49 -5.91
CA ASN A 1010 23.60 -1.20 -6.62
C ASN A 1010 22.22 -0.86 -6.04
N ILE A 1011 21.20 -0.79 -6.91
CA ILE A 1011 19.80 -0.75 -6.48
C ILE A 1011 19.21 -2.16 -6.41
N TYR A 1012 18.24 -2.33 -5.52
CA TYR A 1012 17.53 -3.59 -5.35
C TYR A 1012 16.03 -3.39 -5.67
N GLU A 1013 15.41 -4.37 -6.29
CA GLU A 1013 13.97 -4.42 -6.55
C GLU A 1013 13.40 -5.65 -5.89
N ILE A 1014 12.67 -5.46 -4.78
CA ILE A 1014 11.81 -6.52 -4.26
C ILE A 1014 10.47 -6.47 -4.99
N ARG A 1015 9.99 -7.62 -5.46
CA ARG A 1015 8.58 -7.81 -5.80
C ARG A 1015 7.98 -8.88 -4.90
N SER A 1016 6.79 -8.59 -4.39
CA SER A 1016 6.02 -9.42 -3.49
C SER A 1016 4.69 -9.73 -4.15
N TYR A 1017 4.29 -11.00 -4.19
CA TYR A 1017 3.07 -11.46 -4.83
C TYR A 1017 2.19 -12.19 -3.81
N SER A 1018 0.95 -11.74 -3.62
CA SER A 1018 -0.10 -12.54 -2.98
C SER A 1018 -0.63 -13.50 -4.05
N LEU A 1019 -0.46 -14.81 -3.88
CA LEU A 1019 -0.99 -15.82 -4.81
C LEU A 1019 -2.42 -16.23 -4.44
N LYS A 1020 -3.15 -16.78 -5.41
CA LYS A 1020 -4.46 -17.40 -5.18
C LYS A 1020 -4.30 -18.67 -4.32
N PRO A 1021 -5.21 -18.95 -3.37
CA PRO A 1021 -5.11 -20.14 -2.52
C PRO A 1021 -4.90 -21.44 -3.33
N GLY A 1022 -3.96 -22.27 -2.87
CA GLY A 1022 -3.58 -23.53 -3.54
C GLY A 1022 -2.58 -23.40 -4.71
N THR A 1023 -2.45 -22.23 -5.35
CA THR A 1023 -1.66 -22.10 -6.60
C THR A 1023 -0.13 -22.00 -6.41
N MET A 1024 0.37 -21.97 -5.18
CA MET A 1024 1.79 -21.71 -4.88
C MET A 1024 2.76 -22.73 -5.50
N ILE A 1025 2.40 -24.01 -5.57
CA ILE A 1025 3.23 -25.06 -6.19
C ILE A 1025 3.30 -24.86 -7.72
N GLU A 1026 2.18 -24.53 -8.35
CA GLU A 1026 2.09 -24.26 -9.78
C GLU A 1026 2.89 -23.01 -10.16
N TRP A 1027 2.76 -21.93 -9.39
CA TRP A 1027 3.55 -20.70 -9.54
C TRP A 1027 5.05 -20.97 -9.40
N GLY A 1028 5.46 -21.77 -8.40
CA GLY A 1028 6.87 -22.17 -8.21
C GLY A 1028 7.41 -22.97 -9.39
N ASN A 1029 6.65 -23.95 -9.90
CA ASN A 1029 7.01 -24.74 -11.07
C ASN A 1029 7.12 -23.88 -12.35
N ASN A 1030 6.28 -22.85 -12.48
CA ASN A 1030 6.36 -21.89 -13.58
C ASN A 1030 7.58 -20.96 -13.45
N TRP A 1031 7.92 -20.52 -12.24
CA TRP A 1031 9.11 -19.69 -12.00
C TRP A 1031 10.44 -20.45 -12.11
N ALA A 1032 10.48 -21.73 -11.71
CA ALA A 1032 11.63 -22.61 -11.93
C ALA A 1032 11.94 -22.75 -13.43
N ARG A 1033 10.93 -22.72 -14.31
CA ARG A 1033 11.11 -22.64 -15.76
C ARG A 1033 11.54 -21.24 -16.20
N ALA A 1034 10.82 -20.19 -15.77
CA ALA A 1034 11.07 -18.80 -16.16
C ALA A 1034 12.52 -18.35 -15.91
N ILE A 1035 13.07 -18.62 -14.71
CA ILE A 1035 14.41 -18.17 -14.33
C ILE A 1035 15.51 -18.80 -15.18
N ASN A 1036 15.30 -20.03 -15.68
CA ASN A 1036 16.26 -20.73 -16.54
C ASN A 1036 16.37 -20.15 -17.97
N TYR A 1037 15.40 -19.35 -18.43
CA TYR A 1037 15.54 -18.62 -19.70
C TYR A 1037 16.52 -17.45 -19.58
N ARG A 1038 16.63 -16.83 -18.39
CA ARG A 1038 17.62 -15.80 -18.07
C ARG A 1038 18.96 -16.42 -17.62
N ARG A 1039 19.47 -17.37 -18.41
CA ARG A 1039 20.57 -18.32 -18.08
C ARG A 1039 21.76 -17.78 -17.27
N ASN A 1040 22.08 -16.49 -17.38
CA ASN A 1040 23.21 -15.84 -16.73
C ASN A 1040 22.77 -14.88 -15.60
N ASN A 1041 21.81 -15.30 -14.74
CA ASN A 1041 21.11 -14.55 -13.67
C ASN A 1041 21.99 -13.81 -12.62
N LYS A 1042 22.95 -12.98 -13.03
CA LYS A 1042 23.78 -12.15 -12.13
C LYS A 1042 22.93 -11.13 -11.36
N GLU A 1043 21.79 -10.75 -11.93
CA GLU A 1043 20.80 -9.83 -11.39
C GLU A 1043 19.78 -10.48 -10.44
N ALA A 1044 19.72 -11.81 -10.36
CA ALA A 1044 18.86 -12.48 -9.37
C ALA A 1044 19.59 -12.53 -8.03
N PHE A 1045 19.06 -11.81 -7.02
CA PHE A 1045 19.69 -11.74 -5.70
C PHE A 1045 19.13 -12.78 -4.74
N ALA A 1046 17.78 -12.86 -4.63
CA ALA A 1046 17.12 -13.82 -3.73
C ALA A 1046 15.70 -14.15 -4.20
N GLY A 1047 15.18 -15.32 -3.84
CA GLY A 1047 13.83 -15.75 -4.18
C GLY A 1047 13.26 -16.67 -3.11
N PHE A 1048 12.06 -16.36 -2.66
CA PHE A 1048 11.49 -16.86 -1.41
C PHE A 1048 10.00 -17.17 -1.49
N PHE A 1049 9.54 -18.04 -0.59
CA PHE A 1049 8.13 -18.23 -0.28
C PHE A 1049 7.87 -18.20 1.23
N SER A 1050 6.71 -17.66 1.60
CA SER A 1050 6.23 -17.59 2.98
C SER A 1050 5.88 -18.98 3.53
N GLN A 1051 6.31 -19.26 4.75
CA GLN A 1051 5.85 -20.41 5.55
C GLN A 1051 5.10 -19.97 6.81
N VAL A 1052 5.54 -18.88 7.45
CA VAL A 1052 4.87 -18.29 8.62
C VAL A 1052 4.83 -16.77 8.42
N GLY A 1053 3.66 -16.17 8.65
CA GLY A 1053 3.31 -14.80 8.27
C GLY A 1053 2.13 -14.81 7.29
N ARG A 1054 2.04 -13.81 6.41
CA ARG A 1054 1.01 -13.77 5.34
C ARG A 1054 1.13 -15.01 4.44
N LEU A 1055 0.14 -15.91 4.44
CA LEU A 1055 0.15 -17.11 3.58
C LEU A 1055 0.07 -16.74 2.09
N TYR A 1056 0.40 -17.72 1.24
CA TYR A 1056 0.44 -17.62 -0.23
C TYR A 1056 1.32 -16.49 -0.77
N ASN A 1057 2.18 -15.88 0.04
CA ASN A 1057 3.09 -14.83 -0.40
C ASN A 1057 4.40 -15.44 -0.94
N VAL A 1058 4.85 -14.91 -2.07
CA VAL A 1058 6.17 -15.20 -2.67
C VAL A 1058 6.89 -13.89 -2.96
N HIS A 1059 8.20 -13.88 -2.75
CA HIS A 1059 9.03 -12.70 -2.88
C HIS A 1059 10.21 -13.01 -3.78
N HIS A 1060 10.59 -12.08 -4.65
CA HIS A 1060 11.92 -12.13 -5.27
C HIS A 1060 12.60 -10.77 -5.21
N ILE A 1061 13.92 -10.80 -5.07
CA ILE A 1061 14.78 -9.63 -5.00
C ILE A 1061 15.72 -9.70 -6.19
N TRP A 1062 15.73 -8.62 -6.97
CA TRP A 1062 16.63 -8.42 -8.10
C TRP A 1062 17.64 -7.32 -7.75
N CYS A 1063 18.89 -7.48 -8.14
CA CYS A 1063 19.97 -6.51 -7.97
C CYS A 1063 20.37 -5.95 -9.34
N TYR A 1064 20.47 -4.63 -9.47
CA TYR A 1064 20.89 -3.97 -10.70
C TYR A 1064 21.81 -2.79 -10.39
N SER A 1065 22.78 -2.51 -11.26
CA SER A 1065 23.70 -1.39 -11.10
C SER A 1065 23.05 0.00 -11.19
N SER A 1066 21.82 0.10 -11.71
CA SER A 1066 21.03 1.34 -11.76
C SER A 1066 19.58 1.07 -12.17
N LEU A 1067 18.70 2.08 -12.01
CA LEU A 1067 17.34 2.10 -12.58
C LEU A 1067 17.34 1.88 -14.11
N HIS A 1068 18.38 2.37 -14.79
CA HIS A 1068 18.56 2.22 -16.23
C HIS A 1068 18.89 0.77 -16.62
N SER A 1069 19.90 0.18 -15.96
CA SER A 1069 20.28 -1.24 -16.11
C SER A 1069 19.09 -2.17 -15.82
N ARG A 1070 18.30 -1.88 -14.78
CA ARG A 1070 17.04 -2.58 -14.49
C ARG A 1070 16.07 -2.57 -15.67
N LYS A 1071 15.89 -1.41 -16.31
CA LYS A 1071 14.96 -1.23 -17.43
C LYS A 1071 15.43 -1.98 -18.67
N GLU A 1072 16.69 -1.78 -19.07
CA GLU A 1072 17.31 -2.49 -20.21
C GLU A 1072 17.26 -4.00 -20.03
N THR A 1073 17.53 -4.51 -18.83
CA THR A 1073 17.43 -5.93 -18.48
C THR A 1073 15.99 -6.46 -18.58
N ARG A 1074 14.98 -5.65 -18.21
CA ARG A 1074 13.56 -6.03 -18.33
C ARG A 1074 13.07 -6.01 -19.78
N GLU A 1075 13.46 -5.01 -20.56
CA GLU A 1075 13.08 -4.88 -21.98
C GLU A 1075 13.76 -5.93 -22.87
N SER A 1076 15.00 -6.32 -22.54
CA SER A 1076 15.70 -7.43 -23.21
C SER A 1076 15.17 -8.80 -22.78
N ALA A 1077 14.77 -8.99 -21.52
CA ALA A 1077 14.15 -10.25 -21.07
C ALA A 1077 12.87 -10.61 -21.84
N TRP A 1078 12.06 -9.62 -22.23
CA TRP A 1078 10.89 -9.82 -23.11
C TRP A 1078 11.22 -10.30 -24.53
N ARG A 1079 12.50 -10.27 -24.94
CA ARG A 1079 12.98 -10.77 -26.24
C ARG A 1079 13.57 -12.18 -26.16
N LEU A 1080 13.53 -12.82 -24.98
CA LEU A 1080 14.01 -14.19 -24.77
C LEU A 1080 12.87 -15.20 -25.05
N PRO A 1081 13.02 -16.11 -26.03
CA PRO A 1081 11.95 -17.07 -26.37
C PRO A 1081 11.58 -17.97 -25.18
N GLY A 1082 10.29 -18.03 -24.83
CA GLY A 1082 9.75 -18.86 -23.74
C GLY A 1082 9.67 -18.16 -22.38
N TRP A 1083 10.25 -16.96 -22.24
CA TRP A 1083 10.04 -16.10 -21.06
C TRP A 1083 8.60 -15.58 -21.00
N ASP A 1084 8.08 -15.16 -22.15
CA ASP A 1084 6.72 -14.72 -22.40
C ASP A 1084 5.68 -15.80 -22.05
N GLU A 1085 5.90 -17.04 -22.52
CA GLU A 1085 5.06 -18.20 -22.20
C GLU A 1085 5.03 -18.47 -20.68
N CYS A 1086 6.19 -18.46 -20.01
CA CYS A 1086 6.24 -18.66 -18.56
C CYS A 1086 5.50 -17.55 -17.80
N VAL A 1087 5.59 -16.29 -18.24
CA VAL A 1087 4.84 -15.17 -17.64
C VAL A 1087 3.33 -15.35 -17.86
N ALA A 1088 2.89 -15.79 -19.05
CA ALA A 1088 1.48 -16.03 -19.35
C ALA A 1088 0.84 -17.10 -18.45
N TYR A 1089 1.56 -18.16 -18.09
CA TYR A 1089 1.09 -19.15 -17.11
C TYR A 1089 1.22 -18.70 -15.64
N THR A 1090 2.03 -17.68 -15.36
CA THR A 1090 2.29 -17.22 -13.98
C THR A 1090 1.32 -16.11 -13.53
N VAL A 1091 0.98 -15.17 -14.43
CA VAL A 1091 0.10 -14.03 -14.13
C VAL A 1091 -1.29 -14.44 -13.63
N PRO A 1092 -1.99 -15.44 -14.21
CA PRO A 1092 -3.33 -15.84 -13.75
C PRO A 1092 -3.39 -16.40 -12.32
N LEU A 1093 -2.25 -16.80 -11.74
CA LEU A 1093 -2.15 -17.38 -10.39
C LEU A 1093 -1.99 -16.30 -9.30
N ILE A 1094 -1.68 -15.06 -9.69
CA ILE A 1094 -1.48 -13.93 -8.78
C ILE A 1094 -2.83 -13.28 -8.43
N ARG A 1095 -2.98 -12.84 -7.17
CA ARG A 1095 -4.08 -11.97 -6.69
C ARG A 1095 -3.62 -10.51 -6.63
N GLU A 1096 -2.47 -10.25 -6.01
CA GLU A 1096 -1.87 -8.91 -5.88
C GLU A 1096 -0.36 -8.96 -6.18
N MET A 1097 0.19 -7.86 -6.68
CA MET A 1097 1.64 -7.68 -6.84
C MET A 1097 2.03 -6.29 -6.33
N HIS A 1098 3.04 -6.24 -5.47
CA HIS A 1098 3.72 -5.01 -5.06
C HIS A 1098 5.18 -5.05 -5.51
N SER A 1099 5.74 -3.90 -5.87
CA SER A 1099 7.14 -3.76 -6.26
C SER A 1099 7.71 -2.50 -5.60
N ARG A 1100 8.88 -2.61 -4.95
CA ARG A 1100 9.56 -1.48 -4.32
C ARG A 1100 11.00 -1.40 -4.82
N ILE A 1101 11.48 -0.19 -5.12
CA ILE A 1101 12.90 0.07 -5.38
C ILE A 1101 13.56 0.47 -4.07
N LEU A 1102 14.70 -0.16 -3.81
CA LEU A 1102 15.42 -0.20 -2.56
C LEU A 1102 16.87 0.27 -2.76
N HIS A 1103 17.38 1.10 -1.85
CA HIS A 1103 18.78 1.52 -1.83
C HIS A 1103 19.46 1.04 -0.53
N PRO A 1104 20.69 0.48 -0.56
CA PRO A 1104 21.34 -0.06 0.63
C PRO A 1104 21.52 0.97 1.76
N THR A 1105 21.35 0.56 3.02
CA THR A 1105 21.75 1.37 4.18
C THR A 1105 23.27 1.39 4.30
N LYS A 1106 23.82 2.36 5.06
CA LYS A 1106 25.29 2.50 5.26
C LYS A 1106 25.96 1.24 5.82
N PHE A 1107 25.24 0.47 6.63
CA PHE A 1107 25.68 -0.78 7.25
C PHE A 1107 25.20 -2.05 6.51
N SER A 1108 24.60 -1.92 5.32
CA SER A 1108 24.15 -3.10 4.58
C SER A 1108 25.34 -3.89 4.04
N PRO A 1109 25.39 -5.24 4.20
CA PRO A 1109 26.38 -6.11 3.55
C PRO A 1109 26.25 -6.23 2.01
N THR A 1110 25.44 -5.37 1.40
CA THR A 1110 25.05 -5.36 -0.03
C THR A 1110 25.40 -4.02 -0.68
N LYS A 1111 26.50 -3.40 -0.22
CA LYS A 1111 26.94 -2.06 -0.55
C LYS A 1111 28.47 -2.04 -0.71
#